data_AF-A0A954M4N5-F1
#
_entry.id   AF-A0A954M4N5-F1
#
_cell.length_a   1.000
_cell.length_b   1.000
_cell.length_c   1.000
_cell.angle_alpha   90.00
_cell.angle_beta   90.00
_cell.angle_gamma   90.00
#
_symmetry.space_group_name_H-M   'P 1'
#
loop_
_entity.id
_entity.type
_entity.pdbx_description
1 polymer ?
#
loop_
_entity_poly.entity_id
_entity_poly.type
_entity_poly.pdbx_seq_one_letter_code
_entity_poly.pdbx_strand_id
1 'polypeptide(L)'
;WTGHTGCVILAPHLTLLTKQELGLPHISQATPREQRDRMCWEQPNELYNDGDAFKVTCRNEAGVIVTIIADNYFGYCKKEVKTQISYATNLLGNAEEEHSGGALVFPSWSLGDEFQFNSRRYNNRSFADVVRDYEPWIDVQPEGYGIDRQFPDLLYIPENALANLREQHVSWNSGETTHSIPLAPGKVYMAPSGYRLRMEKHPSAPSWRLIGTGGEGIFCHKPCTVSGGGKSEISKSLVDYMQYGSIFVADFEEDMQIVREIFARDYSNRWTEAAAADQHYGEFSSRSVLSPRRSLGSVIKLLSPSSEYTDEYNAWLNALPDHIYALVFAIKRFYHSEWGDDWESHFSVDQVNGHSGHELKLDNRTLVGTYLRVGYTDRQQWRLFKVRQDFIAAFKVQTEDDITASTVVPATALSGMPDYFPGDAYKFAQNCEYRLFQRPDEAINRGFDRQAEADLARRDVNFISNYEPLNREQVEEMRAKVIDFDAFTDPIKRLLRSVEKGESGYIVCSANPRRVGGVPTKNPRYLQDRPDMVDPFARYVAEMGVRLFRGIPIDQGVPLPVNAILSGRRNNPPVPEKGIRSLAVYNPIHYQELPELFMDYICSLTGKSPSTTGAGSEGALTKGPFNALRPTADLNAALVSMILTGLDGFSTAAGHVGPKVQFDHDISLLVPEIWCRLSTRERNPAWMIQERLLEPVQDIELDDGRIVPARRLGYRITSRFVNRYFGRVFDNPGSVFDEAILRPETQDLDAFVDGVQYIMEAYERVGRQYLEDGSVDDACPPLKALLHIMAHGDYEGKDERDPEIRQMFTREALLASDWYQQRLRTKQQRDIALWSRHVAAVDNYLASQQSLDPVFRNALTERLQTAQRQLELVSRPEYLQELIGTTGADAIKTAN
;
A
#
# COMPACT_ATOMS: atom_id res chain seq x y z
N TRP A 1 22.40 -5.72 -16.91
CA TRP A 1 23.10 -4.48 -16.51
C TRP A 1 22.57 -3.34 -17.37
N THR A 2 22.46 -2.13 -16.84
CA THR A 2 21.85 -0.97 -17.52
C THR A 2 22.83 -0.17 -18.36
N GLY A 3 24.13 -0.49 -18.33
CA GLY A 3 25.18 0.28 -19.01
C GLY A 3 25.67 1.51 -18.25
N HIS A 4 25.31 1.61 -16.96
CA HIS A 4 25.67 2.71 -16.05
C HIS A 4 26.51 2.20 -14.87
N THR A 5 27.39 3.05 -14.35
CA THR A 5 28.28 2.72 -13.23
C THR A 5 28.22 3.80 -12.16
N GLY A 6 28.11 3.36 -10.91
CA GLY A 6 28.06 4.23 -9.74
C GLY A 6 29.28 4.05 -8.85
N CYS A 7 29.71 5.13 -8.21
CA CYS A 7 30.76 5.13 -7.19
C CYS A 7 30.29 5.93 -5.96
N VAL A 8 30.52 5.39 -4.76
CA VAL A 8 30.26 6.06 -3.49
C VAL A 8 31.52 6.04 -2.64
N ILE A 9 31.92 7.20 -2.14
CA ILE A 9 33.10 7.38 -1.28
C ILE A 9 32.65 7.94 0.06
N LEU A 10 32.92 7.23 1.16
CA LEU A 10 32.66 7.72 2.51
C LEU A 10 33.88 8.50 3.01
N ALA A 11 33.69 9.78 3.30
CA ALA A 11 34.76 10.69 3.70
C ALA A 11 34.28 11.64 4.82
N PRO A 12 33.94 11.11 6.01
CA PRO A 12 33.38 11.92 7.11
C PRO A 12 34.32 13.01 7.63
N HIS A 13 35.63 12.91 7.35
CA HIS A 13 36.61 13.92 7.73
C HIS A 13 36.49 15.24 6.94
N LEU A 14 35.74 15.27 5.84
CA LEU A 14 35.59 16.46 4.99
C LEU A 14 34.77 17.58 5.64
N THR A 15 34.02 17.29 6.71
CA THR A 15 33.31 18.32 7.49
C THR A 15 34.24 19.28 8.23
N LEU A 16 35.54 18.97 8.30
CA LEU A 16 36.56 19.80 8.92
C LEU A 16 37.18 20.82 7.95
N LEU A 17 36.86 20.74 6.66
CA LEU A 17 37.46 21.60 5.64
C LEU A 17 36.81 22.99 5.63
N THR A 18 37.62 24.04 5.46
CA THR A 18 37.11 25.41 5.29
C THR A 18 36.59 25.67 3.88
N LYS A 19 35.65 26.61 3.73
CA LYS A 19 35.20 27.09 2.42
C LYS A 19 36.34 27.69 1.61
N GLN A 20 37.26 28.39 2.29
CA GLN A 20 38.39 29.05 1.65
C GLN A 20 39.42 28.06 1.07
N GLU A 21 39.81 27.03 1.83
CA GLU A 21 40.79 26.04 1.33
C GLU A 21 40.24 25.18 0.18
N LEU A 22 38.91 25.05 0.10
CA LEU A 22 38.22 24.42 -1.03
C LEU A 22 38.10 25.35 -2.26
N GLY A 23 38.53 26.61 -2.14
CA GLY A 23 38.56 27.57 -3.24
C GLY A 23 37.23 28.28 -3.52
N LEU A 24 36.27 28.29 -2.59
CA LEU A 24 35.04 29.06 -2.74
C LEU A 24 35.33 30.57 -2.73
N PRO A 25 34.52 31.41 -3.41
CA PRO A 25 34.74 32.85 -3.46
C PRO A 25 34.45 33.53 -2.11
N HIS A 26 35.12 34.66 -1.87
CA HIS A 26 34.68 35.59 -0.82
C HIS A 26 33.29 36.13 -1.17
N ILE A 27 32.44 36.42 -0.18
CA ILE A 27 31.04 36.86 -0.40
C ILE A 27 30.92 38.06 -1.34
N SER A 28 31.90 38.97 -1.34
CA SER A 28 31.94 40.13 -2.24
C SER A 28 32.17 39.79 -3.73
N GLN A 29 32.56 38.56 -4.04
CA GLN A 29 32.80 38.04 -5.40
C GLN A 29 31.79 36.94 -5.78
N ALA A 30 30.97 36.50 -4.82
CA ALA A 30 30.01 35.43 -5.02
C ALA A 30 28.77 35.91 -5.79
N THR A 31 28.31 35.10 -6.72
CA THR A 31 27.03 35.27 -7.41
C THR A 31 25.86 35.20 -6.41
N PRO A 32 24.67 35.73 -6.76
CA PRO A 32 23.49 35.61 -5.90
C PRO A 32 23.15 34.15 -5.54
N ARG A 33 23.40 33.23 -6.47
CA ARG A 33 23.19 31.79 -6.28
C ARG A 33 24.16 31.21 -5.26
N GLU A 34 25.45 31.53 -5.38
CA GLU A 34 26.48 31.09 -4.42
C GLU A 34 26.20 31.63 -3.02
N GLN A 35 25.77 32.89 -2.90
CA GLN A 35 25.39 33.47 -1.60
C GLN A 35 24.19 32.74 -0.98
N ARG A 36 23.14 32.49 -1.78
CA ARG A 36 21.94 31.78 -1.34
C ARG A 36 22.24 30.35 -0.89
N ASP A 37 23.06 29.63 -1.64
CA ASP A 37 23.46 28.25 -1.34
C ASP A 37 24.61 28.19 -0.31
N ARG A 38 25.08 29.35 0.17
CA ARG A 38 26.21 29.51 1.11
C ARG A 38 27.52 28.90 0.59
N MET A 39 27.68 28.88 -0.73
CA MET A 39 28.89 28.50 -1.46
C MET A 39 29.87 29.68 -1.58
N CYS A 40 30.03 30.43 -0.49
CA CYS A 40 30.97 31.55 -0.35
C CYS A 40 31.34 31.74 1.13
N TRP A 41 32.41 32.46 1.40
CA TRP A 41 32.86 32.77 2.77
C TRP A 41 33.02 34.27 3.00
N GLU A 42 32.77 34.71 4.22
CA GLU A 42 33.12 36.05 4.70
C GLU A 42 34.34 35.97 5.63
N GLN A 43 34.37 34.97 6.51
CA GLN A 43 35.52 34.68 7.38
C GLN A 43 36.32 33.46 6.87
N PRO A 44 37.66 33.53 6.85
CA PRO A 44 38.52 32.44 6.37
C PRO A 44 38.31 31.07 7.03
N ASN A 45 37.84 31.05 8.28
CA ASN A 45 37.66 29.84 9.08
C ASN A 45 36.26 29.22 8.97
N GLU A 46 35.38 29.75 8.11
CA GLU A 46 34.07 29.15 7.86
C GLU A 46 34.23 27.74 7.29
N LEU A 47 33.64 26.76 7.96
CA LEU A 47 33.63 25.38 7.50
C LEU A 47 32.68 25.21 6.30
N TYR A 48 33.04 24.31 5.39
CA TYR A 48 32.16 23.93 4.31
C TYR A 48 30.88 23.29 4.86
N ASN A 49 29.74 23.73 4.34
CA ASN A 49 28.41 23.36 4.85
C ASN A 49 28.29 23.55 6.39
N ASP A 50 28.98 24.54 6.95
CA ASP A 50 29.02 24.87 8.38
C ASP A 50 29.52 23.73 9.29
N GLY A 51 30.25 22.77 8.72
CA GLY A 51 30.71 21.57 9.42
C GLY A 51 29.65 20.48 9.57
N ASP A 52 28.47 20.65 8.98
CA ASP A 52 27.41 19.64 8.94
C ASP A 52 27.63 18.62 7.82
N ALA A 53 27.03 17.43 7.98
CA ALA A 53 27.04 16.37 6.99
C ALA A 53 26.49 16.82 5.63
N PHE A 54 27.14 16.37 4.55
CA PHE A 54 26.70 16.63 3.17
C PHE A 54 27.03 15.46 2.24
N LYS A 55 26.48 15.53 1.02
CA LYS A 55 26.95 14.73 -0.11
C LYS A 55 27.21 15.62 -1.32
N VAL A 56 28.24 15.30 -2.10
CA VAL A 56 28.57 15.98 -3.37
C VAL A 56 28.59 14.95 -4.47
N THR A 57 27.86 15.20 -5.56
CA THR A 57 27.66 14.25 -6.66
C THR A 57 28.11 14.86 -7.98
N CYS A 58 28.94 14.13 -8.73
CA CYS A 58 29.32 14.43 -10.11
C CYS A 58 28.77 13.35 -11.04
N ARG A 59 28.16 13.76 -12.16
CA ARG A 59 27.46 12.90 -13.13
C ARG A 59 27.19 13.67 -14.42
N ASN A 60 27.03 12.93 -15.52
CA ASN A 60 26.62 13.46 -16.83
C ASN A 60 25.91 12.38 -17.66
N GLU A 61 25.72 12.58 -18.96
CA GLU A 61 25.08 11.65 -19.90
C GLU A 61 25.93 10.42 -20.24
N ALA A 62 27.22 10.38 -19.87
CA ALA A 62 28.11 9.25 -20.14
C ALA A 62 27.76 7.99 -19.32
N GLY A 63 26.85 8.11 -18.35
CA GLY A 63 26.36 6.99 -17.56
C GLY A 63 27.20 6.67 -16.31
N VAL A 64 28.01 7.61 -15.85
CA VAL A 64 28.82 7.47 -14.64
C VAL A 64 28.39 8.51 -13.60
N ILE A 65 28.13 8.05 -12.38
CA ILE A 65 27.80 8.88 -11.22
C ILE A 65 28.76 8.59 -10.07
N VAL A 66 29.33 9.64 -9.50
CA VAL A 66 30.27 9.56 -8.37
C VAL A 66 29.76 10.46 -7.26
N THR A 67 29.57 9.91 -6.06
CA THR A 67 29.14 10.67 -4.89
C THR A 67 30.10 10.50 -3.73
N ILE A 68 30.46 11.62 -3.10
CA ILE A 68 31.18 11.65 -1.83
C ILE A 68 30.18 11.94 -0.71
N ILE A 69 30.22 11.18 0.39
CA ILE A 69 29.37 11.37 1.58
C ILE A 69 30.26 11.75 2.75
N ALA A 70 30.05 12.94 3.31
CA ALA A 70 30.79 13.47 4.46
C ALA A 70 30.12 13.11 5.80
N ASP A 71 29.74 11.85 5.95
CA ASP A 71 29.18 11.25 7.17
C ASP A 71 29.27 9.71 7.05
N ASN A 72 29.05 8.98 8.15
CA ASN A 72 29.07 7.52 8.16
C ASN A 72 27.76 6.88 8.65
N TYR A 73 26.70 7.66 8.84
CA TYR A 73 25.38 7.10 9.13
C TYR A 73 24.86 6.29 7.94
N PHE A 74 24.51 5.04 8.21
CA PHE A 74 24.09 4.04 7.23
C PHE A 74 22.92 4.45 6.34
N GLY A 75 22.06 5.36 6.81
CA GLY A 75 20.96 5.91 6.02
C GLY A 75 21.43 6.62 4.75
N TYR A 76 22.57 7.33 4.80
CA TYR A 76 23.13 7.99 3.63
C TYR A 76 23.61 6.98 2.59
N CYS A 77 24.27 5.90 3.01
CA CYS A 77 24.68 4.83 2.10
C CYS A 77 23.48 4.21 1.37
N LYS A 78 22.42 3.86 2.12
CA LYS A 78 21.17 3.32 1.53
C LYS A 78 20.58 4.27 0.50
N LYS A 79 20.42 5.54 0.86
CA LYS A 79 19.76 6.54 0.00
C LYS A 79 20.64 7.02 -1.16
N GLU A 80 21.95 6.83 -1.09
CA GLU A 80 22.80 7.11 -2.24
C GLU A 80 22.74 6.00 -3.29
N VAL A 81 22.62 4.73 -2.88
CA VAL A 81 22.26 3.65 -3.83
C VAL A 81 20.92 3.96 -4.51
N LYS A 82 19.91 4.42 -3.76
CA LYS A 82 18.63 4.90 -4.33
C LYS A 82 18.84 5.98 -5.39
N THR A 83 19.66 6.99 -5.07
CA THR A 83 19.97 8.10 -5.99
C THR A 83 20.63 7.62 -7.28
N GLN A 84 21.55 6.66 -7.18
CA GLN A 84 22.25 6.13 -8.35
C GLN A 84 21.37 5.18 -9.20
N ILE A 85 20.44 4.44 -8.57
CA ILE A 85 19.40 3.69 -9.31
C ILE A 85 18.46 4.66 -10.04
N SER A 86 18.05 5.75 -9.39
CA SER A 86 17.25 6.82 -10.01
C SER A 86 17.97 7.42 -11.22
N TYR A 87 19.25 7.73 -11.08
CA TYR A 87 20.08 8.18 -12.20
C TYR A 87 20.11 7.14 -13.36
N ALA A 88 20.35 5.87 -13.05
CA ALA A 88 20.42 4.82 -14.06
C ALA A 88 19.09 4.57 -14.78
N THR A 89 17.96 4.62 -14.09
CA THR A 89 16.62 4.43 -14.69
C THR A 89 16.25 5.58 -15.63
N ASN A 90 16.54 6.83 -15.23
CA ASN A 90 16.35 8.02 -16.07
C ASN A 90 17.18 7.95 -17.38
N LEU A 91 18.44 7.54 -17.30
CA LEU A 91 19.29 7.40 -18.49
C LEU A 91 18.97 6.15 -19.32
N LEU A 92 18.43 5.09 -18.71
CA LEU A 92 18.01 3.89 -19.43
C LEU A 92 16.72 4.15 -20.25
N GLY A 93 15.74 4.83 -19.66
CA GLY A 93 14.37 4.88 -20.16
C GLY A 93 13.62 3.55 -19.97
N ASN A 94 12.31 3.56 -20.20
CA ASN A 94 11.39 2.44 -19.95
C ASN A 94 11.44 1.90 -18.50
N ALA A 95 12.01 2.65 -17.57
CA ALA A 95 12.13 2.26 -16.17
C ALA A 95 12.00 3.49 -15.28
N GLU A 96 11.47 3.28 -14.09
CA GLU A 96 11.34 4.29 -13.04
C GLU A 96 12.02 3.77 -11.77
N GLU A 97 12.65 4.66 -11.02
CA GLU A 97 12.97 4.42 -9.61
C GLU A 97 11.93 5.15 -8.76
N GLU A 98 11.33 4.45 -7.80
CA GLU A 98 10.23 4.98 -7.02
C GLU A 98 10.50 4.88 -5.52
N HIS A 99 10.05 5.91 -4.80
CA HIS A 99 9.97 5.88 -3.34
C HIS A 99 8.57 5.41 -2.93
N SER A 100 8.38 4.09 -2.96
CA SER A 100 7.06 3.46 -2.84
C SER A 100 7.06 2.23 -1.96
N GLY A 101 5.93 2.01 -1.29
CA GLY A 101 5.59 0.77 -0.60
C GLY A 101 4.55 0.00 -1.40
N GLY A 102 4.39 -1.30 -1.15
CA GLY A 102 3.52 -2.12 -1.98
C GLY A 102 3.25 -3.49 -1.39
N ALA A 103 2.05 -4.01 -1.66
CA ALA A 103 1.69 -5.38 -1.32
C ALA A 103 0.72 -5.99 -2.34
N LEU A 104 0.88 -7.29 -2.57
CA LEU A 104 -0.15 -8.12 -3.15
C LEU A 104 -1.12 -8.54 -2.05
N VAL A 105 -2.38 -8.14 -2.16
CA VAL A 105 -3.39 -8.21 -1.09
C VAL A 105 -4.53 -9.11 -1.54
N PHE A 106 -4.81 -10.16 -0.75
CA PHE A 106 -5.86 -11.13 -1.02
C PHE A 106 -6.95 -11.04 0.05
N PRO A 107 -8.22 -10.90 -0.33
CA PRO A 107 -9.31 -10.91 0.63
C PRO A 107 -9.41 -12.27 1.33
N SER A 108 -9.65 -12.22 2.64
CA SER A 108 -9.78 -13.39 3.50
C SER A 108 -11.06 -13.33 4.33
N TRP A 109 -11.57 -14.52 4.70
CA TRP A 109 -12.83 -14.70 5.41
C TRP A 109 -12.77 -15.79 6.46
N SER A 110 -13.57 -15.63 7.52
CA SER A 110 -13.87 -16.69 8.49
C SER A 110 -15.09 -17.47 7.98
N LEU A 111 -14.88 -18.74 7.63
CA LEU A 111 -15.86 -19.56 6.91
C LEU A 111 -16.83 -20.29 7.84
N GLY A 112 -16.55 -20.32 9.14
CA GLY A 112 -17.36 -21.04 10.13
C GLY A 112 -16.83 -22.46 10.37
N ASP A 113 -17.72 -23.37 10.74
CA ASP A 113 -17.36 -24.76 11.05
C ASP A 113 -17.31 -25.64 9.80
N GLU A 114 -18.05 -25.30 8.74
CA GLU A 114 -18.12 -26.07 7.48
C GLU A 114 -17.99 -25.16 6.26
N PHE A 115 -17.33 -25.64 5.21
CA PHE A 115 -17.20 -24.91 3.95
C PHE A 115 -17.16 -25.84 2.73
N GLN A 116 -18.13 -25.65 1.83
CA GLN A 116 -18.22 -26.34 0.55
C GLN A 116 -17.51 -25.54 -0.55
N PHE A 117 -16.46 -26.10 -1.14
CA PHE A 117 -15.79 -25.52 -2.29
C PHE A 117 -16.68 -25.55 -3.54
N ASN A 118 -16.52 -24.55 -4.40
CA ASN A 118 -17.14 -24.48 -5.71
C ASN A 118 -16.21 -23.75 -6.69
N SER A 119 -15.09 -24.36 -7.04
CA SER A 119 -14.08 -23.72 -7.91
C SER A 119 -14.58 -23.42 -9.32
N ARG A 120 -15.41 -24.31 -9.89
CA ARG A 120 -15.93 -24.15 -11.26
C ARG A 120 -16.74 -22.86 -11.44
N ARG A 121 -17.34 -22.32 -10.39
CA ARG A 121 -18.03 -21.02 -10.42
C ARG A 121 -17.09 -19.85 -10.82
N TYR A 122 -15.81 -19.93 -10.49
CA TYR A 122 -14.88 -18.80 -10.62
C TYR A 122 -14.05 -18.86 -11.90
N ASN A 123 -13.55 -20.05 -12.26
CA ASN A 123 -12.70 -20.22 -13.44
C ASN A 123 -13.04 -21.46 -14.28
N ASN A 124 -14.13 -22.16 -13.97
CA ASN A 124 -14.56 -23.38 -14.65
C ASN A 124 -13.55 -24.53 -14.68
N ARG A 125 -12.53 -24.53 -13.79
CA ARG A 125 -11.49 -25.57 -13.72
C ARG A 125 -11.80 -26.64 -12.67
N SER A 126 -11.32 -27.85 -12.94
CA SER A 126 -11.38 -29.03 -12.06
C SER A 126 -9.99 -29.44 -11.55
N PHE A 127 -9.94 -30.33 -10.57
CA PHE A 127 -8.66 -30.91 -10.12
C PHE A 127 -7.96 -31.70 -11.23
N ALA A 128 -8.72 -32.35 -12.12
CA ALA A 128 -8.15 -33.01 -13.30
C ALA A 128 -7.42 -32.01 -14.23
N ASP A 129 -7.93 -30.79 -14.39
CA ASP A 129 -7.24 -29.74 -15.15
C ASP A 129 -5.95 -29.28 -14.46
N VAL A 130 -5.95 -29.21 -13.13
CA VAL A 130 -4.75 -28.88 -12.34
C VAL A 130 -3.69 -29.97 -12.50
N VAL A 131 -4.05 -31.24 -12.36
CA VAL A 131 -3.12 -32.36 -12.56
C VAL A 131 -2.58 -32.37 -13.98
N ARG A 132 -3.43 -32.21 -15.00
CA ARG A 132 -3.00 -32.18 -16.40
C ARG A 132 -1.96 -31.09 -16.66
N ASP A 133 -2.19 -29.89 -16.13
CA ASP A 133 -1.38 -28.71 -16.46
C ASP A 133 -0.13 -28.57 -15.56
N TYR A 134 -0.12 -29.18 -14.36
CA TYR A 134 0.92 -28.99 -13.35
C TYR A 134 1.49 -30.29 -12.75
N GLU A 135 1.28 -31.45 -13.38
CA GLU A 135 1.81 -32.76 -12.92
C GLU A 135 3.27 -32.73 -12.42
N PRO A 136 4.22 -32.04 -13.10
CA PRO A 136 5.62 -32.04 -12.64
C PRO A 136 5.84 -31.46 -11.24
N TRP A 137 4.90 -30.65 -10.73
CA TRP A 137 4.97 -30.00 -9.42
C TRP A 137 4.12 -30.70 -8.36
N ILE A 138 3.31 -31.69 -8.75
CA ILE A 138 2.31 -32.30 -7.87
C ILE A 138 2.60 -33.80 -7.74
N ASP A 139 2.67 -34.29 -6.51
CA ASP A 139 2.60 -35.71 -6.20
C ASP A 139 1.13 -36.12 -6.03
N VAL A 140 0.55 -36.69 -7.09
CA VAL A 140 -0.88 -37.03 -7.17
C VAL A 140 -1.15 -38.33 -6.43
N GLN A 141 -2.11 -38.28 -5.51
CA GLN A 141 -2.46 -39.39 -4.64
C GLN A 141 -3.66 -40.18 -5.21
N PRO A 142 -3.72 -41.52 -5.00
CA PRO A 142 -4.81 -42.37 -5.48
C PRO A 142 -6.21 -41.94 -5.04
N GLU A 143 -6.33 -41.26 -3.89
CA GLU A 143 -7.58 -40.77 -3.32
C GLU A 143 -8.14 -39.53 -4.05
N GLY A 144 -7.41 -38.97 -5.02
CA GLY A 144 -7.88 -37.86 -5.85
C GLY A 144 -7.54 -36.47 -5.30
N TYR A 145 -6.39 -36.34 -4.63
CA TYR A 145 -5.80 -35.05 -4.24
C TYR A 145 -4.31 -35.03 -4.63
N GLY A 146 -3.65 -33.88 -4.47
CA GLY A 146 -2.23 -33.71 -4.79
C GLY A 146 -1.46 -33.08 -3.65
N ILE A 147 -0.19 -33.43 -3.51
CA ILE A 147 0.75 -32.81 -2.57
C ILE A 147 1.76 -32.01 -3.39
N ASP A 148 1.99 -30.75 -3.04
CA ASP A 148 3.01 -29.96 -3.72
C ASP A 148 4.41 -30.53 -3.43
N ARG A 149 5.21 -30.76 -4.47
CA ARG A 149 6.54 -31.37 -4.37
C ARG A 149 7.57 -30.45 -3.73
N GLN A 150 7.40 -29.13 -3.82
CA GLN A 150 8.31 -28.15 -3.24
C GLN A 150 7.96 -27.87 -1.77
N PHE A 151 6.66 -27.76 -1.47
CA PHE A 151 6.12 -27.48 -0.14
C PHE A 151 5.02 -28.47 0.24
N PRO A 152 5.35 -29.61 0.89
CA PRO A 152 4.38 -30.64 1.27
C PRO A 152 3.27 -30.22 2.24
N ASP A 153 3.30 -28.97 2.71
CA ASP A 153 2.23 -28.35 3.48
C ASP A 153 1.13 -27.73 2.59
N LEU A 154 1.34 -27.62 1.28
CA LEU A 154 0.33 -27.25 0.29
C LEU A 154 -0.30 -28.50 -0.34
N LEU A 155 -1.61 -28.62 -0.20
CA LEU A 155 -2.42 -29.74 -0.67
C LEU A 155 -3.43 -29.25 -1.72
N TYR A 156 -3.39 -29.84 -2.90
CA TYR A 156 -4.35 -29.57 -3.98
C TYR A 156 -5.56 -30.50 -3.84
N ILE A 157 -6.75 -29.93 -3.72
CA ILE A 157 -7.99 -30.67 -3.45
C ILE A 157 -9.01 -30.52 -4.60
N PRO A 158 -10.00 -31.42 -4.71
CA PRO A 158 -11.07 -31.32 -5.71
C PRO A 158 -11.90 -30.03 -5.64
N GLU A 159 -12.45 -29.62 -6.80
CA GLU A 159 -13.23 -28.39 -6.97
C GLU A 159 -14.49 -28.26 -6.09
N ASN A 160 -14.96 -29.39 -5.55
CA ASN A 160 -16.17 -29.57 -4.76
C ASN A 160 -15.89 -30.25 -3.42
N ALA A 161 -14.67 -30.14 -2.90
CA ALA A 161 -14.38 -30.64 -1.56
C ALA A 161 -15.22 -29.94 -0.48
N LEU A 162 -15.44 -30.61 0.65
CA LEU A 162 -16.10 -30.11 1.85
C LEU A 162 -15.09 -30.11 2.99
N ALA A 163 -14.82 -28.94 3.58
CA ALA A 163 -14.03 -28.84 4.80
C ALA A 163 -14.96 -28.84 6.01
N ASN A 164 -14.71 -29.73 6.97
CA ASN A 164 -15.44 -29.79 8.25
C ASN A 164 -14.45 -29.64 9.41
N LEU A 165 -14.65 -28.58 10.22
CA LEU A 165 -13.81 -28.26 11.37
C LEU A 165 -14.07 -29.18 12.56
N ARG A 166 -15.32 -29.61 12.77
CA ARG A 166 -15.69 -30.47 13.91
C ARG A 166 -15.15 -31.88 13.71
N GLU A 167 -15.29 -32.38 12.50
CA GLU A 167 -14.80 -33.71 12.11
C GLU A 167 -13.33 -33.71 11.70
N GLN A 168 -12.72 -32.51 11.58
CA GLN A 168 -11.31 -32.29 11.25
C GLN A 168 -10.86 -32.99 9.95
N HIS A 169 -11.66 -32.88 8.90
CA HIS A 169 -11.31 -33.42 7.60
C HIS A 169 -11.74 -32.52 6.44
N VAL A 170 -11.10 -32.75 5.30
CA VAL A 170 -11.54 -32.27 3.99
C VAL A 170 -11.94 -33.49 3.17
N SER A 171 -13.18 -33.55 2.70
CA SER A 171 -13.77 -34.72 2.03
C SER A 171 -14.35 -34.39 0.65
N TRP A 172 -14.44 -35.39 -0.22
CA TRP A 172 -15.06 -35.28 -1.54
C TRP A 172 -15.56 -36.64 -2.02
N ASN A 173 -16.47 -36.63 -2.97
CA ASN A 173 -16.99 -37.85 -3.59
C ASN A 173 -16.33 -38.09 -4.95
N SER A 174 -15.87 -39.32 -5.16
CA SER A 174 -15.45 -39.86 -6.45
C SER A 174 -16.39 -41.01 -6.82
N GLY A 175 -17.39 -40.72 -7.64
CA GLY A 175 -18.51 -41.64 -7.87
C GLY A 175 -19.29 -41.89 -6.58
N GLU A 176 -19.41 -43.17 -6.18
CA GLU A 176 -20.07 -43.59 -4.94
C GLU A 176 -19.12 -43.65 -3.73
N THR A 177 -17.80 -43.44 -3.94
CA THR A 177 -16.81 -43.51 -2.86
C THR A 177 -16.51 -42.12 -2.31
N THR A 178 -16.61 -41.96 -0.99
CA THR A 178 -16.18 -40.74 -0.28
C THR A 178 -14.73 -40.90 0.15
N HIS A 179 -13.88 -39.95 -0.25
CA HIS A 179 -12.50 -39.82 0.20
C HIS A 179 -12.39 -38.66 1.18
N SER A 180 -11.41 -38.72 2.08
CA SER A 180 -11.10 -37.61 2.98
C SER A 180 -9.63 -37.58 3.37
N ILE A 181 -9.15 -36.38 3.70
CA ILE A 181 -7.82 -36.15 4.28
C ILE A 181 -7.98 -35.32 5.57
N PRO A 182 -7.03 -35.44 6.52
CA PRO A 182 -7.09 -34.65 7.75
C PRO A 182 -7.04 -33.15 7.47
N LEU A 183 -7.84 -32.37 8.19
CA LEU A 183 -7.74 -30.92 8.29
C LEU A 183 -6.81 -30.56 9.45
N ALA A 184 -5.62 -30.04 9.16
CA ALA A 184 -4.56 -29.83 10.16
C ALA A 184 -4.03 -28.38 10.18
N PRO A 185 -3.62 -27.85 11.35
CA PRO A 185 -2.89 -26.58 11.45
C PRO A 185 -1.58 -26.62 10.66
N GLY A 186 -1.20 -25.48 10.07
CA GLY A 186 0.04 -25.37 9.26
C GLY A 186 -0.10 -25.85 7.82
N LYS A 187 -1.18 -26.59 7.48
CA LYS A 187 -1.48 -27.00 6.10
C LYS A 187 -2.34 -25.95 5.37
N VAL A 188 -2.16 -25.88 4.05
CA VAL A 188 -2.98 -25.06 3.14
C VAL A 188 -3.64 -25.98 2.12
N TYR A 189 -4.97 -25.93 2.04
CA TYR A 189 -5.77 -26.70 1.10
C TYR A 189 -6.24 -25.79 -0.03
N MET A 190 -5.77 -26.03 -1.25
CA MET A 190 -6.01 -25.18 -2.41
C MET A 190 -6.84 -25.91 -3.45
N ALA A 191 -7.98 -25.32 -3.80
CA ALA A 191 -8.85 -25.84 -4.85
C ALA A 191 -8.44 -25.29 -6.24
N PRO A 192 -8.96 -25.83 -7.36
CA PRO A 192 -8.58 -25.44 -8.73
C PRO A 192 -8.80 -23.97 -9.10
N SER A 193 -9.63 -23.26 -8.33
CA SER A 193 -9.79 -21.80 -8.45
C SER A 193 -8.68 -21.02 -7.76
N GLY A 194 -7.63 -21.67 -7.25
CA GLY A 194 -6.60 -21.04 -6.41
C GLY A 194 -7.10 -20.61 -5.03
N TYR A 195 -8.40 -20.80 -4.73
CA TYR A 195 -8.98 -20.49 -3.43
C TYR A 195 -8.38 -21.43 -2.39
N ARG A 196 -7.90 -20.85 -1.30
CA ARG A 196 -7.15 -21.56 -0.27
C ARG A 196 -7.87 -21.54 1.06
N LEU A 197 -7.78 -22.63 1.79
CA LEU A 197 -8.34 -22.83 3.11
C LEU A 197 -7.24 -23.24 4.09
N ARG A 198 -7.29 -22.71 5.30
CA ARG A 198 -6.45 -23.13 6.42
C ARG A 198 -7.25 -23.19 7.71
N MET A 199 -6.80 -24.00 8.65
CA MET A 199 -7.32 -24.04 10.02
C MET A 199 -6.47 -23.14 10.92
N GLU A 200 -7.10 -22.24 11.67
CA GLU A 200 -6.43 -21.26 12.52
C GLU A 200 -7.07 -21.20 13.90
N LYS A 201 -6.25 -21.10 14.96
CA LYS A 201 -6.74 -20.94 16.33
C LYS A 201 -7.16 -19.48 16.54
N HIS A 202 -8.29 -19.26 17.19
CA HIS A 202 -8.71 -17.90 17.52
C HIS A 202 -7.72 -17.28 18.52
N PRO A 203 -7.25 -16.02 18.31
CA PRO A 203 -6.20 -15.43 19.16
C PRO A 203 -6.59 -15.26 20.62
N SER A 204 -7.88 -15.08 20.91
CA SER A 204 -8.39 -14.80 22.26
C SER A 204 -9.55 -15.69 22.70
N ALA A 205 -9.87 -16.74 21.94
CA ALA A 205 -10.93 -17.67 22.29
C ALA A 205 -10.40 -19.10 22.23
N PRO A 206 -10.91 -20.04 23.04
CA PRO A 206 -10.50 -21.45 22.99
C PRO A 206 -11.13 -22.19 21.79
N SER A 207 -11.33 -21.50 20.67
CA SER A 207 -11.96 -22.03 19.45
C SER A 207 -10.98 -22.02 18.27
N TRP A 208 -11.31 -22.85 17.28
CA TRP A 208 -10.65 -22.86 15.98
C TRP A 208 -11.61 -22.36 14.91
N ARG A 209 -11.08 -21.97 13.76
CA ARG A 209 -11.86 -21.46 12.63
C ARG A 209 -11.25 -21.85 11.30
N LEU A 210 -12.11 -22.01 10.29
CA LEU A 210 -11.72 -22.12 8.90
C LEU A 210 -11.48 -20.74 8.31
N ILE A 211 -10.29 -20.52 7.74
CA ILE A 211 -9.94 -19.28 7.04
C ILE A 211 -9.86 -19.54 5.56
N GLY A 212 -10.73 -18.88 4.81
CA GLY A 212 -10.71 -18.86 3.35
C GLY A 212 -9.95 -17.65 2.83
N THR A 213 -9.25 -17.79 1.71
CA THR A 213 -8.59 -16.67 1.03
C THR A 213 -8.70 -16.84 -0.49
N GLY A 214 -8.96 -15.73 -1.20
CA GLY A 214 -9.11 -15.72 -2.65
C GLY A 214 -7.86 -16.19 -3.40
N GLY A 215 -8.06 -16.75 -4.59
CA GLY A 215 -6.97 -17.17 -5.50
C GLY A 215 -6.34 -16.01 -6.28
N GLU A 216 -7.13 -14.97 -6.56
CA GLU A 216 -6.66 -13.72 -7.21
C GLU A 216 -6.53 -12.62 -6.15
N GLY A 217 -5.38 -11.95 -6.13
CA GLY A 217 -5.12 -10.78 -5.28
C GLY A 217 -5.04 -9.50 -6.10
N ILE A 218 -4.91 -8.38 -5.41
CA ILE A 218 -4.66 -7.07 -6.06
C ILE A 218 -3.32 -6.53 -5.61
N PHE A 219 -2.54 -5.99 -6.53
CA PHE A 219 -1.32 -5.28 -6.18
C PHE A 219 -1.66 -3.83 -5.86
N CYS A 220 -1.64 -3.51 -4.57
CA CYS A 220 -1.74 -2.15 -4.05
C CYS A 220 -0.35 -1.51 -3.98
N HIS A 221 -0.16 -0.42 -4.72
CA HIS A 221 1.08 0.34 -4.83
C HIS A 221 0.90 1.72 -4.17
N LYS A 222 1.84 2.15 -3.33
CA LYS A 222 1.79 3.39 -2.54
C LYS A 222 3.03 4.26 -2.82
N PRO A 223 3.07 4.96 -3.96
CA PRO A 223 4.16 5.86 -4.33
C PRO A 223 3.98 7.25 -3.70
N CYS A 224 4.93 8.15 -3.96
CA CYS A 224 4.86 9.59 -3.70
C CYS A 224 4.36 9.94 -2.29
N THR A 225 4.73 9.13 -1.30
CA THR A 225 4.19 9.21 0.07
C THR A 225 5.22 9.83 0.99
N VAL A 226 4.95 11.06 1.43
CA VAL A 226 5.83 11.81 2.34
C VAL A 226 6.08 11.07 3.65
N SER A 227 7.13 11.46 4.37
CA SER A 227 7.46 10.90 5.68
C SER A 227 6.28 11.00 6.65
N GLY A 228 5.79 9.85 7.10
CA GLY A 228 4.61 9.72 7.96
C GLY A 228 3.26 9.78 7.23
N GLY A 229 3.24 9.68 5.90
CA GLY A 229 2.05 9.39 5.10
C GLY A 229 1.70 7.89 5.06
N GLY A 230 2.46 7.04 5.78
CA GLY A 230 2.18 5.63 5.94
C GLY A 230 2.52 4.76 4.72
N LYS A 231 3.68 4.97 4.09
CA LYS A 231 4.17 4.20 2.93
C LYS A 231 4.22 2.69 3.23
N SER A 232 4.94 2.29 4.27
CA SER A 232 5.15 0.89 4.63
C SER A 232 3.91 0.23 5.27
N GLU A 233 2.92 1.04 5.69
CA GLU A 233 1.68 0.53 6.31
C GLU A 233 0.84 -0.29 5.32
N ILE A 234 1.02 -0.10 4.01
CA ILE A 234 0.27 -0.83 3.00
C ILE A 234 0.49 -2.35 3.08
N SER A 235 1.70 -2.77 3.49
CA SER A 235 2.10 -4.17 3.63
C SER A 235 2.06 -4.68 5.08
N LYS A 236 1.82 -3.82 6.08
CA LYS A 236 1.73 -4.26 7.47
C LYS A 236 0.44 -5.03 7.76
N SER A 237 0.50 -5.88 8.77
CA SER A 237 -0.62 -6.66 9.26
C SER A 237 -1.63 -5.75 9.98
N LEU A 238 -2.92 -5.93 9.67
CA LEU A 238 -4.00 -5.27 10.41
C LEU A 238 -4.22 -5.91 11.80
N VAL A 239 -3.75 -7.14 12.01
CA VAL A 239 -4.06 -7.96 13.20
C VAL A 239 -3.58 -7.31 14.49
N ASP A 240 -2.44 -6.60 14.47
CA ASP A 240 -1.89 -5.94 15.66
C ASP A 240 -2.76 -4.77 16.17
N TYR A 241 -3.71 -4.30 15.35
CA TYR A 241 -4.67 -3.24 15.66
C TYR A 241 -6.07 -3.76 15.99
N MET A 242 -6.24 -5.09 16.06
CA MET A 242 -7.48 -5.74 16.43
C MET A 242 -7.52 -6.07 17.92
N GLN A 243 -8.67 -5.85 18.53
CA GLN A 243 -9.02 -6.34 19.85
C GLN A 243 -10.12 -7.39 19.77
N TYR A 244 -10.10 -8.33 20.71
CA TYR A 244 -11.10 -9.38 20.82
C TYR A 244 -11.83 -9.21 22.15
N GLY A 245 -13.15 -9.23 22.10
CA GLY A 245 -13.98 -9.02 23.29
C GLY A 245 -15.38 -9.57 23.10
N SER A 246 -16.21 -9.46 24.13
CA SER A 246 -17.56 -10.03 24.13
C SER A 246 -18.47 -9.33 23.12
N ILE A 247 -19.50 -10.03 22.64
CA ILE A 247 -20.65 -9.41 21.98
C ILE A 247 -21.65 -9.05 23.07
N PHE A 248 -21.88 -7.76 23.25
CA PHE A 248 -22.66 -7.25 24.38
C PHE A 248 -24.16 -7.40 24.14
N VAL A 249 -24.86 -7.83 25.20
CA VAL A 249 -26.31 -7.88 25.34
C VAL A 249 -26.66 -6.99 26.54
N ALA A 250 -27.62 -6.08 26.39
CA ALA A 250 -28.04 -5.21 27.49
C ALA A 250 -29.02 -5.96 28.39
N ASP A 251 -30.16 -6.36 27.85
CA ASP A 251 -31.13 -7.27 28.44
C ASP A 251 -31.52 -8.29 27.38
N PHE A 252 -31.28 -9.58 27.64
CA PHE A 252 -31.40 -10.61 26.62
C PHE A 252 -32.83 -10.74 26.07
N GLU A 253 -33.84 -10.64 26.92
CA GLU A 253 -35.23 -10.83 26.51
C GLU A 253 -35.75 -9.61 25.75
N GLU A 254 -35.45 -8.40 26.25
CA GLU A 254 -35.81 -7.16 25.56
C GLU A 254 -35.07 -7.01 24.22
N ASP A 255 -33.77 -7.33 24.19
CA ASP A 255 -32.97 -7.27 22.98
C ASP A 255 -33.47 -8.29 21.93
N MET A 256 -33.79 -9.53 22.33
CA MET A 256 -34.32 -10.55 21.42
C MET A 256 -35.72 -10.20 20.90
N GLN A 257 -36.55 -9.50 21.69
CA GLN A 257 -37.82 -8.97 21.21
C GLN A 257 -37.61 -7.99 20.03
N ILE A 258 -36.64 -7.07 20.13
CA ILE A 258 -36.31 -6.14 19.04
C ILE A 258 -35.76 -6.93 17.83
N VAL A 259 -34.89 -7.92 18.05
CA VAL A 259 -34.37 -8.77 16.96
C VAL A 259 -35.49 -9.51 16.23
N ARG A 260 -36.47 -10.05 16.96
CA ARG A 260 -37.66 -10.70 16.38
C ARG A 260 -38.45 -9.74 15.49
N GLU A 261 -38.64 -8.49 15.93
CA GLU A 261 -39.30 -7.46 15.14
C GLU A 261 -38.53 -7.13 13.85
N ILE A 262 -37.21 -7.02 13.93
CA ILE A 262 -36.34 -6.83 12.75
C ILE A 262 -36.51 -8.01 11.78
N PHE A 263 -36.49 -9.25 12.25
CA PHE A 263 -36.56 -10.42 11.37
C PHE A 263 -37.92 -10.61 10.71
N ALA A 264 -39.00 -10.21 11.40
CA ALA A 264 -40.37 -10.29 10.91
C ALA A 264 -40.78 -9.10 10.01
N ARG A 265 -40.06 -7.97 10.05
CA ARG A 265 -40.42 -6.74 9.32
C ARG A 265 -40.42 -6.94 7.80
N ASP A 266 -41.44 -6.41 7.12
CA ASP A 266 -41.39 -6.21 5.67
C ASP A 266 -40.58 -4.95 5.34
N TYR A 267 -39.61 -5.13 4.45
CA TYR A 267 -38.69 -4.09 4.02
C TYR A 267 -39.01 -3.53 2.63
N SER A 268 -40.04 -4.04 1.95
CA SER A 268 -40.40 -3.64 0.58
C SER A 268 -40.69 -2.14 0.44
N ASN A 269 -41.22 -1.51 1.50
CA ASN A 269 -41.66 -0.11 1.55
C ASN A 269 -40.58 0.91 1.95
N ARG A 270 -39.32 0.49 2.15
CA ARG A 270 -38.27 1.36 2.72
C ARG A 270 -37.75 2.45 1.78
N TRP A 271 -38.00 2.35 0.48
CA TRP A 271 -37.35 3.16 -0.54
C TRP A 271 -38.06 4.50 -0.75
N THR A 272 -37.30 5.55 -1.05
CA THR A 272 -37.88 6.78 -1.60
C THR A 272 -38.55 6.50 -2.95
N GLU A 273 -39.47 7.38 -3.38
CA GLU A 273 -40.18 7.21 -4.66
C GLU A 273 -39.22 7.08 -5.84
N ALA A 274 -38.16 7.90 -5.86
CA ALA A 274 -37.11 7.83 -6.88
C ALA A 274 -36.34 6.50 -6.84
N ALA A 275 -36.00 5.99 -5.64
CA ALA A 275 -35.26 4.74 -5.51
C ALA A 275 -36.12 3.50 -5.75
N ALA A 276 -37.43 3.58 -5.48
CA ALA A 276 -38.38 2.48 -5.64
C ALA A 276 -38.55 2.04 -7.09
N ALA A 277 -38.41 2.95 -8.05
CA ALA A 277 -38.51 2.66 -9.49
C ALA A 277 -37.45 1.65 -9.97
N ASP A 278 -36.30 1.60 -9.31
CA ASP A 278 -35.21 0.67 -9.61
C ASP A 278 -35.34 -0.67 -8.87
N GLN A 279 -36.37 -0.81 -8.02
CA GLN A 279 -36.60 -2.00 -7.22
C GLN A 279 -37.65 -2.84 -7.93
N HIS A 280 -37.20 -3.84 -8.67
CA HIS A 280 -38.04 -4.78 -9.42
C HIS A 280 -38.84 -5.73 -8.50
N TYR A 281 -39.53 -5.21 -7.48
CA TYR A 281 -40.32 -5.99 -6.51
C TYR A 281 -41.59 -6.59 -7.10
N GLY A 282 -42.04 -6.11 -8.26
CA GLY A 282 -43.07 -6.78 -9.05
C GLY A 282 -42.61 -8.10 -9.68
N GLU A 283 -41.30 -8.31 -9.84
CA GLU A 283 -40.70 -9.54 -10.39
C GLU A 283 -40.09 -10.42 -9.30
N PHE A 284 -39.55 -9.83 -8.22
CA PHE A 284 -38.93 -10.57 -7.11
C PHE A 284 -39.32 -9.96 -5.75
N SER A 285 -39.98 -10.73 -4.88
CA SER A 285 -40.31 -10.26 -3.53
C SER A 285 -39.06 -9.92 -2.69
N SER A 286 -39.20 -8.98 -1.76
CA SER A 286 -38.14 -8.66 -0.81
C SER A 286 -37.76 -9.90 0.02
N ARG A 287 -36.46 -10.19 0.11
CA ARG A 287 -35.95 -11.35 0.84
C ARG A 287 -36.02 -11.10 2.35
N SER A 288 -36.50 -12.04 3.15
CA SER A 288 -36.42 -11.96 4.62
C SER A 288 -34.95 -11.91 5.10
N VAL A 289 -34.73 -11.43 6.32
CA VAL A 289 -33.38 -11.29 6.91
C VAL A 289 -32.64 -12.64 6.93
N LEU A 290 -33.27 -13.68 7.48
CA LEU A 290 -32.66 -15.02 7.62
C LEU A 290 -32.60 -15.83 6.32
N SER A 291 -33.23 -15.37 5.22
CA SER A 291 -33.20 -16.09 3.94
C SER A 291 -31.77 -16.45 3.50
N PRO A 292 -31.50 -17.71 3.08
CA PRO A 292 -30.18 -18.10 2.58
C PRO A 292 -29.80 -17.36 1.29
N ARG A 293 -30.79 -16.82 0.57
CA ARG A 293 -30.58 -15.96 -0.60
C ARG A 293 -30.21 -14.52 -0.24
N ARG A 294 -30.15 -14.16 1.04
CA ARG A 294 -29.77 -12.83 1.55
C ARG A 294 -28.42 -12.93 2.26
N SER A 295 -27.40 -12.28 1.72
CA SER A 295 -26.05 -12.28 2.30
C SER A 295 -25.96 -11.38 3.53
N LEU A 296 -25.03 -11.66 4.44
CA LEU A 296 -24.76 -10.83 5.62
C LEU A 296 -24.53 -9.35 5.24
N GLY A 297 -23.68 -9.09 4.25
CA GLY A 297 -23.44 -7.72 3.77
C GLY A 297 -24.71 -7.01 3.26
N SER A 298 -25.67 -7.75 2.68
CA SER A 298 -26.96 -7.17 2.28
C SER A 298 -27.91 -6.91 3.45
N VAL A 299 -27.75 -7.61 4.57
CA VAL A 299 -28.45 -7.31 5.83
C VAL A 299 -27.83 -6.09 6.50
N ILE A 300 -26.50 -5.97 6.49
CA ILE A 300 -25.81 -4.75 6.96
C ILE A 300 -26.29 -3.53 6.16
N LYS A 301 -26.32 -3.61 4.83
CA LYS A 301 -26.86 -2.52 3.99
C LYS A 301 -28.33 -2.22 4.30
N LEU A 302 -29.15 -3.24 4.58
CA LEU A 302 -30.57 -3.07 4.93
C LEU A 302 -30.74 -2.23 6.19
N LEU A 303 -29.87 -2.47 7.17
CA LEU A 303 -29.92 -1.90 8.50
C LEU A 303 -28.96 -0.71 8.69
N SER A 304 -28.42 -0.17 7.60
CA SER A 304 -27.60 1.05 7.60
C SER A 304 -28.41 2.21 7.03
N PRO A 305 -28.51 3.36 7.72
CA PRO A 305 -29.21 4.53 7.18
C PRO A 305 -28.74 4.93 5.78
N SER A 306 -29.67 5.37 4.94
CA SER A 306 -29.38 5.71 3.54
C SER A 306 -30.29 6.81 3.02
N SER A 307 -29.76 7.70 2.19
CA SER A 307 -30.55 8.69 1.45
C SER A 307 -31.48 8.07 0.40
N GLU A 308 -31.31 6.78 0.09
CA GLU A 308 -32.23 6.01 -0.77
C GLU A 308 -33.46 5.52 0.00
N TYR A 309 -33.45 5.61 1.34
CA TYR A 309 -34.55 5.19 2.18
C TYR A 309 -35.45 6.36 2.57
N THR A 310 -36.73 6.08 2.83
CA THR A 310 -37.68 7.05 3.37
C THR A 310 -37.20 7.61 4.72
N ASP A 311 -37.53 8.86 5.02
CA ASP A 311 -37.21 9.48 6.30
C ASP A 311 -37.76 8.69 7.49
N GLU A 312 -38.96 8.13 7.36
CA GLU A 312 -39.57 7.26 8.38
C GLU A 312 -38.72 6.01 8.67
N TYR A 313 -38.24 5.33 7.62
CA TYR A 313 -37.40 4.14 7.77
C TYR A 313 -36.03 4.49 8.37
N ASN A 314 -35.41 5.60 7.96
CA ASN A 314 -34.17 6.05 8.57
C ASN A 314 -34.36 6.46 10.03
N ALA A 315 -35.48 7.10 10.38
CA ALA A 315 -35.82 7.42 11.77
C ALA A 315 -36.00 6.14 12.61
N TRP A 316 -36.62 5.10 12.05
CA TRP A 316 -36.71 3.79 12.70
C TRP A 316 -35.33 3.15 12.91
N LEU A 317 -34.46 3.14 11.89
CA LEU A 317 -33.09 2.63 12.04
C LEU A 317 -32.32 3.39 13.13
N ASN A 318 -32.39 4.72 13.13
CA ASN A 318 -31.69 5.56 14.12
C ASN A 318 -32.23 5.40 15.55
N ALA A 319 -33.45 4.86 15.71
CA ALA A 319 -34.02 4.57 17.02
C ALA A 319 -33.58 3.20 17.59
N LEU A 320 -33.01 2.32 16.76
CA LEU A 320 -32.51 1.02 17.23
C LEU A 320 -31.20 1.20 18.02
N PRO A 321 -31.07 0.59 19.21
CA PRO A 321 -29.81 0.61 19.94
C PRO A 321 -28.67 -0.07 19.16
N ASP A 322 -27.47 0.51 19.21
CA ASP A 322 -26.33 0.06 18.40
C ASP A 322 -25.93 -1.41 18.63
N HIS A 323 -26.08 -1.92 19.86
CA HIS A 323 -25.72 -3.31 20.18
C HIS A 323 -26.64 -4.33 19.51
N ILE A 324 -27.88 -3.96 19.18
CA ILE A 324 -28.85 -4.84 18.48
C ILE A 324 -28.32 -5.24 17.10
N TYR A 325 -27.63 -4.33 16.39
CA TYR A 325 -27.03 -4.66 15.10
C TYR A 325 -26.04 -5.81 15.21
N ALA A 326 -25.18 -5.80 16.24
CA ALA A 326 -24.22 -6.87 16.47
C ALA A 326 -24.91 -8.23 16.72
N LEU A 327 -26.05 -8.24 17.41
CA LEU A 327 -26.86 -9.44 17.64
C LEU A 327 -27.47 -9.95 16.32
N VAL A 328 -28.16 -9.08 15.57
CA VAL A 328 -28.75 -9.41 14.27
C VAL A 328 -27.73 -10.02 13.32
N PHE A 329 -26.55 -9.41 13.22
CA PHE A 329 -25.50 -9.88 12.31
C PHE A 329 -24.84 -11.18 12.80
N ALA A 330 -24.66 -11.35 14.10
CA ALA A 330 -24.18 -12.61 14.67
C ALA A 330 -25.17 -13.74 14.40
N ILE A 331 -26.47 -13.53 14.69
CA ILE A 331 -27.52 -14.52 14.44
C ILE A 331 -27.61 -14.84 12.96
N LYS A 332 -27.64 -13.82 12.07
CA LYS A 332 -27.64 -14.04 10.62
C LYS A 332 -26.44 -14.85 10.15
N ARG A 333 -25.27 -14.67 10.77
CA ARG A 333 -24.03 -15.37 10.39
C ARG A 333 -24.05 -16.85 10.77
N PHE A 334 -24.58 -17.16 11.95
CA PHE A 334 -24.59 -18.51 12.51
C PHE A 334 -25.88 -19.28 12.19
N TYR A 335 -26.92 -18.62 11.68
CA TYR A 335 -28.17 -19.26 11.31
C TYR A 335 -27.98 -20.41 10.31
N HIS A 336 -28.48 -21.58 10.67
CA HIS A 336 -28.66 -22.71 9.77
C HIS A 336 -30.12 -22.83 9.35
N SER A 337 -30.37 -23.14 8.07
CA SER A 337 -31.74 -23.29 7.55
C SER A 337 -32.55 -24.37 8.26
N GLU A 338 -31.88 -25.34 8.87
CA GLU A 338 -32.49 -26.43 9.65
C GLU A 338 -33.13 -25.94 10.96
N TRP A 339 -32.67 -24.80 11.51
CA TRP A 339 -33.24 -24.22 12.72
C TRP A 339 -34.65 -23.66 12.47
N GLY A 340 -34.99 -23.31 11.23
CA GLY A 340 -36.30 -22.77 10.89
C GLY A 340 -36.60 -21.52 11.71
N ASP A 341 -37.74 -21.53 12.41
CA ASP A 341 -38.19 -20.46 13.29
C ASP A 341 -37.64 -20.60 14.74
N ASP A 342 -37.00 -21.73 15.09
CA ASP A 342 -36.45 -22.02 16.43
C ASP A 342 -35.00 -21.53 16.60
N TRP A 343 -34.56 -20.56 15.79
CA TRP A 343 -33.17 -20.07 15.86
C TRP A 343 -32.82 -19.43 17.21
N GLU A 344 -33.81 -18.90 17.94
CA GLU A 344 -33.61 -18.19 19.20
C GLU A 344 -33.13 -19.12 20.33
N SER A 345 -33.56 -20.39 20.31
CA SER A 345 -33.21 -21.40 21.34
C SER A 345 -31.70 -21.71 21.39
N HIS A 346 -30.98 -21.41 20.31
CA HIS A 346 -29.55 -21.58 20.19
C HIS A 346 -28.74 -20.43 20.82
N PHE A 347 -29.37 -19.29 21.09
CA PHE A 347 -28.71 -18.13 21.68
C PHE A 347 -29.09 -17.98 23.16
N SER A 348 -28.13 -17.60 23.98
CA SER A 348 -28.37 -17.41 25.41
C SER A 348 -27.33 -16.47 26.03
N VAL A 349 -27.51 -16.18 27.32
CA VAL A 349 -26.53 -15.54 28.19
C VAL A 349 -26.44 -16.32 29.50
N ASP A 350 -25.31 -16.24 30.20
CA ASP A 350 -25.19 -16.87 31.51
C ASP A 350 -26.05 -16.16 32.56
N GLN A 351 -26.45 -16.89 33.61
CA GLN A 351 -26.97 -16.25 34.83
C GLN A 351 -25.80 -15.94 35.78
N VAL A 352 -25.49 -14.66 35.97
CA VAL A 352 -24.40 -14.19 36.82
C VAL A 352 -24.98 -13.58 38.08
N ASN A 353 -24.68 -14.17 39.25
CA ASN A 353 -25.20 -13.73 40.55
C ASN A 353 -26.74 -13.56 40.57
N GLY A 354 -27.46 -14.47 39.91
CA GLY A 354 -28.93 -14.44 39.81
C GLY A 354 -29.51 -13.48 38.77
N HIS A 355 -28.68 -12.69 38.09
CA HIS A 355 -29.09 -11.76 37.04
C HIS A 355 -28.68 -12.28 35.66
N SER A 356 -29.38 -11.81 34.62
CA SER A 356 -28.99 -12.10 33.23
C SER A 356 -27.60 -11.51 32.94
N GLY A 357 -26.74 -12.30 32.33
CA GLY A 357 -25.43 -11.88 31.87
C GLY A 357 -25.51 -11.02 30.61
N HIS A 358 -24.36 -10.47 30.22
CA HIS A 358 -24.25 -9.49 29.12
C HIS A 358 -23.41 -10.00 27.93
N GLU A 359 -23.10 -11.29 27.89
CA GLU A 359 -22.26 -11.90 26.86
C GLU A 359 -23.06 -12.93 26.06
N LEU A 360 -23.25 -12.65 24.77
CA LEU A 360 -23.99 -13.55 23.89
C LEU A 360 -23.28 -14.90 23.74
N LYS A 361 -24.05 -15.98 23.89
CA LYS A 361 -23.63 -17.35 23.64
C LYS A 361 -24.36 -17.96 22.46
N LEU A 362 -23.71 -18.94 21.84
CA LEU A 362 -24.30 -19.86 20.87
C LEU A 362 -24.07 -21.29 21.38
N ASP A 363 -25.11 -22.06 21.64
CA ASP A 363 -25.04 -23.44 22.17
C ASP A 363 -24.08 -23.57 23.38
N ASN A 364 -24.22 -22.66 24.36
CA ASN A 364 -23.35 -22.52 25.55
C ASN A 364 -21.90 -22.05 25.30
N ARG A 365 -21.51 -21.76 24.06
CA ARG A 365 -20.22 -21.17 23.72
C ARG A 365 -20.30 -19.64 23.67
N THR A 366 -19.53 -18.95 24.51
CA THR A 366 -19.39 -17.48 24.44
C THR A 366 -18.89 -17.05 23.07
N LEU A 367 -19.61 -16.13 22.44
CA LEU A 367 -19.21 -15.53 21.17
C LEU A 367 -18.26 -14.37 21.41
N VAL A 368 -17.15 -14.35 20.67
CA VAL A 368 -16.14 -13.31 20.74
C VAL A 368 -16.23 -12.44 19.48
N GLY A 369 -16.50 -11.16 19.66
CA GLY A 369 -16.40 -10.13 18.63
C GLY A 369 -14.96 -9.73 18.37
N THR A 370 -14.69 -9.31 17.14
CA THR A 370 -13.44 -8.64 16.77
C THR A 370 -13.73 -7.15 16.57
N TYR A 371 -12.87 -6.31 17.12
CA TYR A 371 -12.97 -4.86 17.09
C TYR A 371 -11.69 -4.28 16.49
N LEU A 372 -11.81 -3.34 15.57
CA LEU A 372 -10.68 -2.68 14.95
C LEU A 372 -10.60 -1.23 15.46
N ARG A 373 -9.39 -0.79 15.82
CA ARG A 373 -9.13 0.62 16.11
C ARG A 373 -9.17 1.44 14.82
N VAL A 374 -9.98 2.50 14.81
CA VAL A 374 -10.03 3.47 13.69
C VAL A 374 -10.08 4.89 14.26
N GLY A 375 -8.90 5.41 14.59
CA GLY A 375 -8.68 6.74 15.15
C GLY A 375 -8.94 6.85 16.65
N TYR A 376 -8.91 8.10 17.13
CA TYR A 376 -8.97 8.43 18.55
C TYR A 376 -10.10 9.41 18.84
N THR A 377 -10.58 9.39 20.09
CA THR A 377 -11.47 10.41 20.64
C THR A 377 -10.66 11.65 21.05
N ASP A 378 -11.35 12.76 21.34
CA ASP A 378 -10.73 13.98 21.87
C ASP A 378 -9.93 13.74 23.17
N ARG A 379 -10.30 12.70 23.93
CA ARG A 379 -9.59 12.27 25.15
C ARG A 379 -8.45 11.28 24.88
N GLN A 380 -8.05 11.13 23.62
CA GLN A 380 -7.00 10.19 23.17
C GLN A 380 -7.30 8.72 23.51
N GLN A 381 -8.59 8.36 23.59
CA GLN A 381 -9.03 6.97 23.73
C GLN A 381 -9.25 6.35 22.36
N TRP A 382 -9.07 5.05 22.25
CA TRP A 382 -9.26 4.33 20.98
C TRP A 382 -10.74 4.34 20.56
N ARG A 383 -11.01 4.66 19.30
CA ARG A 383 -12.31 4.43 18.68
C ARG A 383 -12.32 3.00 18.13
N LEU A 384 -13.05 2.11 18.79
CA LEU A 384 -13.13 0.69 18.44
C LEU A 384 -14.42 0.41 17.69
N PHE A 385 -14.30 -0.23 16.53
CA PHE A 385 -15.43 -0.59 15.68
C PHE A 385 -15.51 -2.08 15.50
N LYS A 386 -16.69 -2.65 15.72
CA LYS A 386 -16.91 -4.08 15.52
C LYS A 386 -16.80 -4.42 14.03
N VAL A 387 -15.92 -5.36 13.70
CA VAL A 387 -15.85 -5.94 12.35
C VAL A 387 -16.82 -7.11 12.22
N ARG A 388 -17.12 -7.46 10.97
CA ARG A 388 -17.98 -8.59 10.64
C ARG A 388 -17.41 -9.89 11.19
N GLN A 389 -18.30 -10.78 11.62
CA GLN A 389 -17.90 -12.10 12.12
C GLN A 389 -17.24 -12.99 11.06
N ASP A 390 -17.50 -12.73 9.78
CA ASP A 390 -16.85 -13.41 8.66
C ASP A 390 -15.62 -12.66 8.11
N PHE A 391 -15.25 -11.51 8.68
CA PHE A 391 -14.08 -10.76 8.26
C PHE A 391 -12.80 -11.36 8.87
N ILE A 392 -11.77 -11.48 8.04
CA ILE A 392 -10.39 -11.79 8.42
C ILE A 392 -9.49 -10.80 7.70
N ALA A 393 -8.45 -10.30 8.39
CA ALA A 393 -7.46 -9.43 7.77
C ALA A 393 -6.92 -10.08 6.48
N ALA A 394 -6.77 -9.28 5.43
CA ALA A 394 -6.30 -9.77 4.15
C ALA A 394 -4.92 -10.43 4.29
N PHE A 395 -4.73 -11.50 3.55
CA PHE A 395 -3.40 -12.07 3.39
C PHE A 395 -2.59 -11.17 2.46
N LYS A 396 -1.46 -10.66 2.95
CA LYS A 396 -0.60 -9.71 2.23
C LYS A 396 0.77 -10.33 1.97
N VAL A 397 1.29 -10.16 0.76
CA VAL A 397 2.68 -10.42 0.41
C VAL A 397 3.31 -9.09 0.06
N GLN A 398 4.33 -8.65 0.80
CA GLN A 398 5.02 -7.40 0.52
C GLN A 398 5.74 -7.48 -0.84
N THR A 399 5.57 -6.47 -1.68
CA THR A 399 6.19 -6.37 -3.01
C THR A 399 7.18 -5.22 -3.11
N GLU A 400 6.98 -4.17 -2.30
CA GLU A 400 7.79 -2.94 -2.27
C GLU A 400 7.84 -2.39 -0.84
N ASP A 401 8.85 -1.56 -0.53
CA ASP A 401 8.92 -0.87 0.75
C ASP A 401 9.45 0.56 0.60
N ASP A 402 10.67 0.77 0.09
CA ASP A 402 11.33 2.08 0.06
C ASP A 402 12.14 2.39 -1.21
N ILE A 403 12.84 1.39 -1.78
CA ILE A 403 13.56 1.53 -3.06
C ILE A 403 12.95 0.54 -4.06
N THR A 404 12.25 1.07 -5.05
CA THR A 404 11.52 0.28 -6.03
C THR A 404 12.03 0.61 -7.42
N ALA A 405 12.24 -0.42 -8.24
CA ALA A 405 12.37 -0.27 -9.68
C ALA A 405 11.07 -0.73 -10.34
N SER A 406 10.57 0.02 -11.32
CA SER A 406 9.37 -0.35 -12.06
C SER A 406 9.51 -0.11 -13.56
N THR A 407 8.62 -0.73 -14.32
CA THR A 407 8.55 -0.60 -15.78
C THR A 407 7.10 -0.75 -16.25
N VAL A 408 6.80 -0.15 -17.41
CA VAL A 408 5.51 -0.28 -18.08
C VAL A 408 5.69 -1.10 -19.33
N VAL A 409 4.91 -2.19 -19.43
CA VAL A 409 4.99 -3.16 -20.50
C VAL A 409 3.66 -3.16 -21.28
N PRO A 410 3.68 -3.03 -22.62
CA PRO A 410 2.46 -3.11 -23.42
C PRO A 410 1.81 -4.49 -23.30
N ALA A 411 0.48 -4.52 -23.31
CA ALA A 411 -0.30 -5.76 -23.18
C ALA A 411 0.05 -6.80 -24.26
N THR A 412 0.43 -6.34 -25.46
CA THR A 412 0.83 -7.18 -26.59
C THR A 412 2.11 -7.99 -26.34
N ALA A 413 2.94 -7.58 -25.37
CA ALA A 413 4.16 -8.27 -24.98
C ALA A 413 3.96 -9.26 -23.81
N LEU A 414 2.73 -9.39 -23.29
CA LEU A 414 2.41 -10.20 -22.13
C LEU A 414 1.50 -11.37 -22.49
N SER A 415 1.72 -12.51 -21.84
CA SER A 415 0.80 -13.65 -21.82
C SER A 415 0.27 -13.87 -20.40
N GLY A 416 -0.90 -14.51 -20.26
CA GLY A 416 -1.48 -14.83 -18.96
C GLY A 416 -2.13 -13.65 -18.20
N MET A 417 -2.35 -12.52 -18.90
CA MET A 417 -3.16 -11.42 -18.40
C MET A 417 -4.65 -11.73 -18.56
N PRO A 418 -5.47 -11.55 -17.50
CA PRO A 418 -6.90 -11.86 -17.58
C PRO A 418 -7.71 -10.75 -18.28
N ASP A 419 -8.75 -11.14 -19.02
CA ASP A 419 -9.62 -10.21 -19.78
C ASP A 419 -10.30 -9.13 -18.91
N TYR A 420 -10.50 -9.41 -17.61
CA TYR A 420 -11.11 -8.47 -16.67
C TYR A 420 -10.13 -7.43 -16.10
N PHE A 421 -8.86 -7.46 -16.50
CA PHE A 421 -7.91 -6.37 -16.29
C PHE A 421 -7.85 -5.52 -17.56
N PRO A 422 -8.68 -4.47 -17.67
CA PRO A 422 -8.65 -3.60 -18.82
C PRO A 422 -7.30 -2.86 -18.85
N GLY A 423 -6.69 -2.75 -20.02
CA GLY A 423 -5.45 -1.99 -20.17
C GLY A 423 -4.69 -2.39 -21.43
N ASP A 424 -4.05 -1.41 -22.04
CA ASP A 424 -3.16 -1.62 -23.18
C ASP A 424 -1.68 -1.66 -22.75
N ALA A 425 -1.40 -1.33 -21.48
CA ALA A 425 -0.10 -1.45 -20.85
C ALA A 425 -0.26 -1.66 -19.34
N TYR A 426 0.73 -2.30 -18.72
CA TYR A 426 0.69 -2.63 -17.31
C TYR A 426 2.01 -2.29 -16.62
N LYS A 427 1.92 -1.74 -15.40
CA LYS A 427 3.08 -1.42 -14.56
C LYS A 427 3.47 -2.63 -13.72
N PHE A 428 4.75 -2.96 -13.72
CA PHE A 428 5.35 -3.97 -12.85
C PHE A 428 6.39 -3.32 -11.97
N ALA A 429 6.42 -3.68 -10.69
CA ALA A 429 7.32 -3.10 -9.70
C ALA A 429 8.04 -4.20 -8.92
N GLN A 430 9.28 -3.92 -8.55
CA GLN A 430 10.13 -4.83 -7.79
C GLN A 430 10.94 -4.06 -6.75
N ASN A 431 10.92 -4.55 -5.52
CA ASN A 431 11.79 -4.05 -4.45
C ASN A 431 13.26 -4.36 -4.77
N CYS A 432 14.09 -3.31 -4.80
CA CYS A 432 15.53 -3.39 -5.03
C CYS A 432 16.31 -3.92 -3.82
N GLU A 433 15.69 -3.91 -2.64
CA GLU A 433 16.33 -4.24 -1.37
C GLU A 433 16.13 -5.71 -1.02
N TYR A 434 17.15 -6.34 -0.43
CA TYR A 434 17.04 -7.64 0.23
C TYR A 434 16.67 -7.51 1.72
N ARG A 435 17.11 -6.42 2.35
CA ARG A 435 16.84 -6.08 3.75
C ARG A 435 16.30 -4.66 3.87
N LEU A 436 15.34 -4.47 4.75
CA LEU A 436 14.63 -3.21 4.96
C LEU A 436 15.17 -2.50 6.19
N PHE A 437 15.61 -1.25 6.04
CA PHE A 437 16.17 -0.46 7.13
C PHE A 437 15.07 0.18 8.00
N GLN A 438 14.38 -0.66 8.76
CA GLN A 438 13.20 -0.31 9.53
C GLN A 438 13.50 0.68 10.65
N ARG A 439 12.51 1.54 10.93
CA ARG A 439 12.46 2.39 12.13
C ARG A 439 11.24 1.99 12.96
N PRO A 440 11.40 1.10 13.95
CA PRO A 440 10.26 0.57 14.70
C PRO A 440 9.84 1.56 15.80
N ASP A 441 9.12 2.61 15.41
CA ASP A 441 8.71 3.69 16.32
C ASP A 441 7.85 3.17 17.50
N GLU A 442 7.01 2.16 17.26
CA GLU A 442 6.12 1.58 18.27
C GLU A 442 6.77 0.50 19.14
N ALA A 443 7.94 -0.04 18.77
CA ALA A 443 8.58 -1.11 19.52
C ALA A 443 9.16 -0.65 20.87
N ILE A 444 9.16 0.66 21.14
CA ILE A 444 9.42 1.18 22.48
C ILE A 444 8.32 0.77 23.48
N ASN A 445 7.10 0.55 22.98
CA ASN A 445 5.96 0.05 23.74
C ASN A 445 6.03 -1.48 23.80
N ARG A 446 6.40 -2.02 24.96
CA ARG A 446 6.64 -3.45 25.18
C ARG A 446 5.43 -4.29 24.75
N GLY A 447 5.67 -5.31 23.92
CA GLY A 447 4.64 -6.26 23.48
C GLY A 447 3.73 -5.77 22.35
N PHE A 448 3.88 -4.51 21.92
CA PHE A 448 3.03 -3.92 20.89
C PHE A 448 3.49 -4.30 19.48
N ASP A 449 4.71 -3.89 19.08
CA ASP A 449 5.28 -4.26 17.77
C ASP A 449 5.91 -5.64 17.83
N ARG A 450 5.06 -6.67 17.71
CA ARG A 450 5.45 -8.08 17.82
C ARG A 450 6.45 -8.50 16.75
N GLN A 451 6.35 -7.93 15.55
CA GLN A 451 7.26 -8.22 14.45
C GLN A 451 8.66 -7.66 14.75
N ALA A 452 8.76 -6.38 15.13
CA ALA A 452 10.06 -5.80 15.47
C ALA A 452 10.70 -6.48 16.69
N GLU A 453 9.91 -6.85 17.70
CA GLU A 453 10.41 -7.63 18.85
C GLU A 453 10.91 -9.02 18.44
N ALA A 454 10.19 -9.72 17.57
CA ALA A 454 10.63 -11.01 17.04
C ALA A 454 11.91 -10.89 16.21
N ASP A 455 11.99 -9.88 15.34
CA ASP A 455 13.15 -9.65 14.48
C ASP A 455 14.39 -9.26 15.30
N LEU A 456 14.27 -8.32 16.24
CA LEU A 456 15.37 -7.92 17.14
C LEU A 456 15.87 -9.06 18.02
N ALA A 457 15.01 -10.04 18.34
CA ALA A 457 15.37 -11.22 19.11
C ALA A 457 16.15 -12.29 18.33
N ARG A 458 16.27 -12.17 17.01
CA ARG A 458 17.09 -13.08 16.17
C ARG A 458 18.57 -12.87 16.47
N ARG A 459 19.36 -13.95 16.45
CA ARG A 459 20.76 -13.94 16.91
C ARG A 459 21.80 -13.98 15.80
N ASP A 460 21.40 -14.41 14.62
CA ASP A 460 22.25 -14.89 13.54
C ASP A 460 22.29 -13.95 12.32
N VAL A 461 21.41 -12.95 12.26
CA VAL A 461 21.18 -12.16 11.04
C VAL A 461 21.21 -10.65 11.21
N ASN A 462 21.20 -10.15 12.45
CA ASN A 462 20.81 -8.77 12.74
C ASN A 462 21.94 -7.76 12.57
N PHE A 463 21.69 -6.76 11.72
CA PHE A 463 22.39 -5.47 11.79
C PHE A 463 21.48 -4.48 12.53
N ILE A 464 21.97 -3.91 13.63
CA ILE A 464 21.21 -3.01 14.51
C ILE A 464 21.99 -1.72 14.69
N SER A 465 21.29 -0.60 14.74
CA SER A 465 21.86 0.73 14.96
C SER A 465 20.96 1.55 15.88
N ASN A 466 21.56 2.47 16.65
CA ASN A 466 20.84 3.39 17.53
C ASN A 466 20.03 2.71 18.66
N TYR A 467 20.56 1.63 19.23
CA TYR A 467 20.07 1.01 20.48
C TYR A 467 21.13 1.10 21.59
N GLU A 468 20.70 1.08 22.84
CA GLU A 468 21.61 0.96 23.99
C GLU A 468 22.22 -0.45 24.03
N PRO A 469 23.56 -0.57 24.20
CA PRO A 469 24.19 -1.85 24.48
C PRO A 469 24.00 -2.20 25.96
N LEU A 470 22.99 -3.02 26.26
CA LEU A 470 22.66 -3.42 27.62
C LEU A 470 23.61 -4.51 28.11
N ASN A 471 24.25 -4.29 29.25
CA ASN A 471 25.09 -5.28 29.91
C ASN A 471 24.24 -6.23 30.78
N ARG A 472 24.91 -7.21 31.39
CA ARG A 472 24.24 -8.22 32.23
C ARG A 472 23.49 -7.65 33.43
N GLU A 473 24.10 -6.72 34.16
CA GLU A 473 23.49 -6.11 35.36
C GLU A 473 22.19 -5.36 35.00
N GLN A 474 22.21 -4.59 33.90
CA GLN A 474 21.04 -3.87 33.40
C GLN A 474 19.93 -4.83 32.98
N VAL A 475 20.26 -5.95 32.33
CA VAL A 475 19.27 -6.97 31.96
C VAL A 475 18.70 -7.68 33.19
N GLU A 476 19.51 -7.93 34.21
CA GLU A 476 19.05 -8.49 35.49
C GLU A 476 18.10 -7.51 36.22
N GLU A 477 18.39 -6.21 36.22
CA GLU A 477 17.48 -5.18 36.76
C GLU A 477 16.15 -5.14 36.00
N MET A 478 16.20 -5.20 34.66
CA MET A 478 15.00 -5.25 33.82
C MET A 478 14.13 -6.47 34.14
N ARG A 479 14.75 -7.63 34.40
CA ARG A 479 14.05 -8.86 34.74
C ARG A 479 13.47 -8.84 36.15
N ALA A 480 14.11 -8.14 37.08
CA ALA A 480 13.59 -7.97 38.45
C ALA A 480 12.28 -7.16 38.47
N LYS A 481 12.04 -6.31 37.47
CA LYS A 481 10.77 -5.59 37.25
C LYS A 481 9.76 -6.52 36.57
N VAL A 482 9.22 -7.48 37.33
CA VAL A 482 8.41 -8.60 36.79
C VAL A 482 7.22 -8.15 35.94
N ILE A 483 6.50 -7.09 36.35
CA ILE A 483 5.34 -6.55 35.59
C ILE A 483 5.79 -6.03 34.21
N ASP A 484 6.87 -5.24 34.19
CA ASP A 484 7.46 -4.70 32.97
C ASP A 484 7.99 -5.80 32.06
N PHE A 485 8.63 -6.81 32.66
CA PHE A 485 9.17 -7.95 31.94
C PHE A 485 8.07 -8.80 31.30
N ASP A 486 6.92 -8.92 31.96
CA ASP A 486 5.80 -9.71 31.44
C ASP A 486 5.12 -9.06 30.22
N ALA A 487 5.20 -7.74 30.09
CA ALA A 487 4.67 -7.03 28.93
C ALA A 487 5.40 -7.34 27.61
N PHE A 488 6.65 -7.82 27.65
CA PHE A 488 7.39 -8.19 26.43
C PHE A 488 6.82 -9.44 25.75
N THR A 489 7.04 -9.57 24.45
CA THR A 489 6.79 -10.82 23.74
C THR A 489 7.76 -11.93 24.15
N ASP A 490 7.37 -13.18 23.91
CA ASP A 490 8.21 -14.35 24.21
C ASP A 490 9.59 -14.34 23.54
N PRO A 491 9.77 -13.90 22.27
CA PRO A 491 11.09 -13.72 21.67
C PRO A 491 12.04 -12.85 22.51
N ILE A 492 11.58 -11.67 22.96
CA ILE A 492 12.40 -10.77 23.78
C ILE A 492 12.64 -11.35 25.17
N LYS A 493 11.61 -11.96 25.80
CA LYS A 493 11.78 -12.66 27.09
C LYS A 493 12.87 -13.75 26.99
N ARG A 494 12.92 -14.52 25.90
CA ARG A 494 13.97 -15.52 25.65
C ARG A 494 15.34 -14.88 25.44
N LEU A 495 15.42 -13.79 24.67
CA LEU A 495 16.66 -13.04 24.45
C LEU A 495 17.25 -12.55 25.78
N LEU A 496 16.45 -11.87 26.61
CA LEU A 496 16.89 -11.30 27.88
C LEU A 496 17.30 -12.40 28.89
N ARG A 497 16.63 -13.56 28.90
CA ARG A 497 17.02 -14.70 29.74
C ARG A 497 18.35 -15.33 29.31
N SER A 498 18.77 -15.19 28.06
CA SER A 498 20.00 -15.85 27.60
C SER A 498 21.31 -15.24 28.09
N VAL A 499 21.27 -14.02 28.67
CA VAL A 499 22.46 -13.39 29.24
C VAL A 499 23.07 -14.23 30.38
N GLU A 500 22.24 -15.02 31.08
CA GLU A 500 22.69 -15.92 32.14
C GLU A 500 23.67 -16.99 31.65
N LYS A 501 23.57 -17.37 30.36
CA LYS A 501 24.43 -18.39 29.75
C LYS A 501 25.82 -17.86 29.37
N GLY A 502 26.08 -16.56 29.55
CA GLY A 502 27.37 -15.93 29.25
C GLY A 502 27.72 -15.89 27.75
N GLU A 503 26.71 -16.02 26.88
CA GLU A 503 26.90 -16.16 25.43
C GLU A 503 27.30 -14.85 24.72
N SER A 504 27.08 -13.68 25.33
CA SER A 504 27.48 -12.35 24.83
C SER A 504 27.67 -11.35 25.97
N GLY A 505 28.56 -10.37 25.79
CA GLY A 505 28.77 -9.27 26.74
C GLY A 505 27.68 -8.19 26.72
N TYR A 506 26.91 -8.10 25.62
CA TYR A 506 25.86 -7.09 25.44
C TYR A 506 24.64 -7.64 24.68
N ILE A 507 23.48 -7.06 24.95
CA ILE A 507 22.21 -7.28 24.25
C ILE A 507 21.53 -5.95 23.95
N VAL A 508 20.72 -5.88 22.89
CA VAL A 508 19.80 -4.77 22.65
C VAL A 508 18.36 -5.18 22.98
N CYS A 509 17.53 -4.20 23.34
CA CYS A 509 16.11 -4.43 23.61
C CYS A 509 15.26 -3.40 22.86
N SER A 510 14.10 -3.82 22.35
CA SER A 510 13.14 -2.96 21.65
C SER A 510 12.79 -1.69 22.44
N ALA A 511 12.63 -1.83 23.76
CA ALA A 511 12.30 -0.74 24.69
C ALA A 511 13.47 0.21 25.04
N ASN A 512 14.68 -0.03 24.52
CA ASN A 512 15.88 0.70 24.90
C ASN A 512 16.64 1.29 23.69
N PRO A 513 16.05 2.24 22.94
CA PRO A 513 16.79 3.02 21.95
C PRO A 513 17.96 3.76 22.58
N ARG A 514 19.02 4.00 21.80
CA ARG A 514 20.21 4.76 22.21
C ARG A 514 19.81 6.12 22.77
N ARG A 515 20.39 6.53 23.88
CA ARG A 515 20.22 7.86 24.46
C ARG A 515 21.19 8.84 23.82
N VAL A 516 20.64 9.95 23.32
CA VAL A 516 21.40 11.08 22.76
C VAL A 516 21.03 12.31 23.59
N GLY A 517 22.01 12.92 24.25
CA GLY A 517 21.73 13.97 25.24
C GLY A 517 20.87 13.50 26.42
N GLY A 518 20.96 12.21 26.79
CA GLY A 518 20.18 11.61 27.87
C GLY A 518 18.77 11.15 27.50
N VAL A 519 18.26 11.49 26.30
CA VAL A 519 16.91 11.14 25.84
C VAL A 519 16.98 10.01 24.81
N PRO A 520 16.10 8.99 24.88
CA PRO A 520 16.01 7.96 23.83
C PRO A 520 15.84 8.58 22.44
N THR A 521 16.65 8.14 21.50
CA THR A 521 16.58 8.57 20.11
C THR A 521 15.25 8.20 19.48
N LYS A 522 14.72 9.09 18.64
CA LYS A 522 13.54 8.83 17.78
C LYS A 522 13.90 8.13 16.46
N ASN A 523 15.13 7.62 16.34
CA ASN A 523 15.61 6.94 15.14
C ASN A 523 16.30 5.59 15.46
N PRO A 524 15.66 4.69 16.24
CA PRO A 524 16.14 3.32 16.40
C PRO A 524 16.08 2.60 15.04
N ARG A 525 17.07 1.74 14.72
CA ARG A 525 17.13 1.09 13.41
C ARG A 525 17.59 -0.36 13.49
N TYR A 526 17.04 -1.18 12.60
CA TYR A 526 17.56 -2.50 12.30
C TYR A 526 17.34 -2.84 10.82
N LEU A 527 18.13 -3.77 10.28
CA LEU A 527 17.87 -4.35 8.96
C LEU A 527 17.00 -5.59 9.11
N GLN A 528 15.73 -5.46 8.74
CA GLN A 528 14.78 -6.55 8.66
C GLN A 528 15.04 -7.36 7.38
N ASP A 529 15.18 -8.68 7.47
CA ASP A 529 15.12 -9.53 6.28
C ASP A 529 13.73 -9.40 5.66
N ARG A 530 13.65 -9.27 4.34
CA ARG A 530 12.37 -9.14 3.65
C ARG A 530 11.40 -10.27 4.05
N PRO A 531 10.18 -9.96 4.54
CA PRO A 531 9.24 -10.96 5.02
C PRO A 531 8.92 -12.06 4.00
N ASP A 532 8.86 -11.72 2.71
CA ASP A 532 8.60 -12.66 1.62
C ASP A 532 9.76 -13.64 1.36
N MET A 533 10.96 -13.36 1.88
CA MET A 533 12.12 -14.26 1.86
C MET A 533 12.23 -15.09 3.14
N VAL A 534 11.73 -14.58 4.27
CA VAL A 534 11.69 -15.28 5.56
C VAL A 534 10.59 -16.34 5.55
N ASP A 535 9.44 -16.04 4.96
CA ASP A 535 8.33 -16.97 4.73
C ASP A 535 8.12 -17.22 3.21
N PRO A 536 8.99 -18.03 2.58
CA PRO A 536 8.88 -18.33 1.16
C PRO A 536 7.62 -19.16 0.84
N PHE A 537 7.08 -19.88 1.82
CA PHE A 537 5.87 -20.68 1.65
C PHE A 537 4.66 -19.79 1.39
N ALA A 538 4.46 -18.73 2.18
CA ALA A 538 3.39 -17.76 1.98
C ALA A 538 3.43 -17.12 0.57
N ARG A 539 4.63 -16.71 0.11
CA ARG A 539 4.82 -16.15 -1.24
C ARG A 539 4.49 -17.18 -2.32
N TYR A 540 4.98 -18.41 -2.20
CA TYR A 540 4.71 -19.49 -3.15
C TYR A 540 3.21 -19.81 -3.25
N VAL A 541 2.52 -19.94 -2.12
CA VAL A 541 1.07 -20.17 -2.04
C VAL A 541 0.28 -19.02 -2.67
N ALA A 542 0.78 -17.78 -2.61
CA ALA A 542 0.18 -16.64 -3.29
C ALA A 542 0.29 -16.75 -4.81
N GLU A 543 1.50 -17.05 -5.31
CA GLU A 543 1.73 -17.21 -6.74
C GLU A 543 0.95 -18.40 -7.32
N MET A 544 0.95 -19.54 -6.63
CA MET A 544 0.18 -20.73 -7.04
C MET A 544 -1.33 -20.45 -7.05
N GLY A 545 -1.84 -19.68 -6.09
CA GLY A 545 -3.24 -19.24 -6.09
C GLY A 545 -3.60 -18.49 -7.37
N VAL A 546 -2.78 -17.50 -7.76
CA VAL A 546 -3.02 -16.69 -8.97
C VAL A 546 -2.84 -17.55 -10.23
N ARG A 547 -1.81 -18.40 -10.26
CA ARG A 547 -1.53 -19.31 -11.37
C ARG A 547 -2.71 -20.25 -11.64
N LEU A 548 -3.26 -20.87 -10.59
CA LEU A 548 -4.43 -21.75 -10.73
C LEU A 548 -5.69 -20.97 -11.11
N PHE A 549 -5.90 -19.79 -10.50
CA PHE A 549 -7.06 -18.95 -10.80
C PHE A 549 -7.12 -18.61 -12.30
N ARG A 550 -6.00 -18.17 -12.88
CA ARG A 550 -5.88 -17.75 -14.28
C ARG A 550 -5.56 -18.89 -15.25
N GLY A 551 -5.11 -20.03 -14.75
CA GLY A 551 -4.71 -21.17 -15.58
C GLY A 551 -3.41 -20.98 -16.35
N ILE A 552 -2.41 -20.33 -15.74
CA ILE A 552 -1.15 -19.97 -16.41
C ILE A 552 -0.22 -21.19 -16.54
N PRO A 553 0.24 -21.56 -17.75
CA PRO A 553 1.11 -22.71 -17.99
C PRO A 553 2.39 -22.73 -17.14
N ILE A 554 2.87 -23.94 -16.83
CA ILE A 554 4.01 -24.21 -15.93
C ILE A 554 5.33 -23.53 -16.37
N ASP A 555 5.51 -23.31 -17.68
CA ASP A 555 6.68 -22.71 -18.30
C ASP A 555 6.61 -21.18 -18.40
N GLN A 556 5.48 -20.59 -18.00
CA GLN A 556 5.27 -19.13 -18.01
C GLN A 556 5.32 -18.54 -16.61
N GLY A 557 5.87 -17.33 -16.49
CA GLY A 557 5.80 -16.53 -15.26
C GLY A 557 4.38 -16.03 -14.99
N VAL A 558 4.04 -15.78 -13.72
CA VAL A 558 2.75 -15.19 -13.35
C VAL A 558 2.87 -13.66 -13.40
N PRO A 559 2.19 -12.96 -14.35
CA PRO A 559 2.23 -11.50 -14.37
C PRO A 559 1.41 -10.94 -13.21
N LEU A 560 2.06 -10.17 -12.34
CA LEU A 560 1.46 -9.49 -11.19
C LEU A 560 1.63 -7.97 -11.34
N PRO A 561 0.84 -7.31 -12.21
CA PRO A 561 0.95 -5.88 -12.38
C PRO A 561 0.31 -5.10 -11.23
N VAL A 562 0.70 -3.84 -11.07
CA VAL A 562 0.06 -2.88 -10.19
C VAL A 562 -1.42 -2.73 -10.60
N ASN A 563 -2.32 -2.80 -9.62
CA ASN A 563 -3.77 -2.68 -9.85
C ASN A 563 -4.40 -1.45 -9.17
N ALA A 564 -3.70 -0.82 -8.23
CA ALA A 564 -4.20 0.34 -7.51
C ALA A 564 -3.06 1.23 -7.04
N ILE A 565 -3.18 2.54 -7.30
CA ILE A 565 -2.27 3.58 -6.78
C ILE A 565 -2.96 4.25 -5.58
N LEU A 566 -2.39 4.04 -4.40
CA LEU A 566 -2.95 4.44 -3.11
C LEU A 566 -1.93 5.28 -2.33
N SER A 567 -1.60 6.46 -2.83
CA SER A 567 -0.58 7.35 -2.24
C SER A 567 -0.97 7.81 -0.83
N GLY A 568 0.00 8.11 0.02
CA GLY A 568 -0.26 8.54 1.40
C GLY A 568 0.04 10.01 1.63
N ARG A 569 -0.84 10.69 2.36
CA ARG A 569 -0.62 12.08 2.82
C ARG A 569 -0.40 12.12 4.31
N ARG A 570 0.57 12.91 4.75
CA ARG A 570 0.69 13.25 6.17
C ARG A 570 -0.02 14.56 6.45
N ASN A 571 -1.21 14.45 7.02
CA ASN A 571 -2.02 15.56 7.44
C ASN A 571 -1.68 15.95 8.88
N ASN A 572 -1.73 17.24 9.17
CA ASN A 572 -1.56 17.79 10.52
C ASN A 572 -2.61 18.87 10.79
N PRO A 573 -3.07 19.00 12.04
CA PRO A 573 -3.86 20.15 12.46
C PRO A 573 -2.98 21.41 12.47
N PRO A 574 -3.59 22.61 12.49
CA PRO A 574 -2.86 23.85 12.76
C PRO A 574 -2.32 23.85 14.20
N VAL A 575 -1.13 24.42 14.40
CA VAL A 575 -0.55 24.70 15.72
C VAL A 575 -0.08 26.17 15.72
N PRO A 576 -0.99 27.13 15.99
CA PRO A 576 -0.73 28.56 15.86
C PRO A 576 0.48 29.05 16.66
N GLU A 577 0.70 28.51 17.86
CA GLU A 577 1.80 28.91 18.74
C GLU A 577 3.18 28.56 18.15
N LYS A 578 3.22 27.62 17.20
CA LYS A 578 4.42 27.19 16.47
C LYS A 578 4.44 27.69 15.03
N GLY A 579 3.46 28.51 14.62
CA GLY A 579 3.30 28.96 13.23
C GLY A 579 3.04 27.81 12.24
N ILE A 580 2.54 26.67 12.70
CA ILE A 580 2.25 25.52 11.83
C ILE A 580 0.82 25.68 11.31
N ARG A 581 0.67 25.77 9.99
CA ARG A 581 -0.64 25.81 9.31
C ARG A 581 -1.19 24.41 9.07
N SER A 582 -2.50 24.33 8.83
CA SER A 582 -3.19 23.05 8.62
C SER A 582 -2.82 22.43 7.27
N LEU A 583 -2.62 21.11 7.25
CA LEU A 583 -2.67 20.30 6.02
C LEU A 583 -3.77 19.24 6.09
N ALA A 584 -4.61 19.25 7.14
CA ALA A 584 -5.67 18.29 7.36
C ALA A 584 -6.98 18.62 6.60
N VAL A 585 -6.84 19.07 5.35
CA VAL A 585 -7.98 19.43 4.47
C VAL A 585 -8.51 18.25 3.64
N TYR A 586 -7.84 17.10 3.71
CA TYR A 586 -8.27 15.89 3.01
C TYR A 586 -9.17 15.05 3.92
N ASN A 587 -10.20 14.45 3.32
CA ASN A 587 -10.96 13.37 3.93
C ASN A 587 -10.15 12.05 3.92
N PRO A 588 -10.68 10.92 4.43
CA PRO A 588 -9.94 9.67 4.50
C PRO A 588 -9.38 9.15 3.17
N ILE A 589 -10.11 9.31 2.05
CA ILE A 589 -9.74 8.83 0.71
C ILE A 589 -10.17 9.84 -0.36
N HIS A 590 -9.20 10.41 -1.06
CA HIS A 590 -9.43 11.26 -2.22
C HIS A 590 -9.07 10.54 -3.53
N TYR A 591 -9.77 10.90 -4.60
CA TYR A 591 -9.41 10.60 -5.98
C TYR A 591 -9.02 11.90 -6.66
N GLN A 592 -7.89 11.94 -7.36
CA GLN A 592 -7.48 13.09 -8.13
C GLN A 592 -7.26 12.66 -9.58
N GLU A 593 -7.84 13.42 -10.51
CA GLU A 593 -7.48 13.32 -11.91
C GLU A 593 -6.02 13.74 -12.11
N LEU A 594 -5.42 13.34 -13.24
CA LEU A 594 -3.98 13.49 -13.46
C LEU A 594 -3.44 14.93 -13.27
N PRO A 595 -4.11 16.02 -13.70
CA PRO A 595 -3.63 17.37 -13.45
C PRO A 595 -3.47 17.67 -11.95
N GLU A 596 -4.52 17.49 -11.16
CA GLU A 596 -4.50 17.72 -9.71
C GLU A 596 -3.52 16.79 -8.99
N LEU A 597 -3.48 15.52 -9.39
CA LEU A 597 -2.56 14.54 -8.84
C LEU A 597 -1.10 14.94 -9.09
N PHE A 598 -0.79 15.46 -10.28
CA PHE A 598 0.58 15.89 -10.59
C PHE A 598 0.96 17.21 -9.93
N MET A 599 0.03 18.14 -9.69
CA MET A 599 0.33 19.31 -8.83
C MET A 599 0.80 18.85 -7.45
N ASP A 600 0.11 17.83 -6.92
CA ASP A 600 0.43 17.25 -5.63
C ASP A 600 1.75 16.45 -5.64
N TYR A 601 1.96 15.59 -6.63
CA TYR A 601 3.19 14.81 -6.77
C TYR A 601 4.43 15.66 -7.01
N ILE A 602 4.32 16.75 -7.78
CA ILE A 602 5.40 17.73 -7.98
C ILE A 602 5.82 18.36 -6.64
N CYS A 603 4.84 18.62 -5.76
CA CYS A 603 5.09 19.33 -4.51
C CYS A 603 5.43 18.41 -3.33
N SER A 604 4.78 17.25 -3.22
CA SER A 604 4.93 16.27 -2.12
C SER A 604 4.99 16.95 -0.74
N LEU A 605 3.86 17.55 -0.34
CA LEU A 605 3.79 18.44 0.82
C LEU A 605 3.80 17.69 2.16
N THR A 606 4.46 18.28 3.15
CA THR A 606 4.54 17.75 4.52
C THR A 606 4.52 18.88 5.56
N GLY A 607 3.88 18.65 6.70
CA GLY A 607 3.88 19.58 7.84
C GLY A 607 5.16 19.57 8.67
N LYS A 608 6.17 18.77 8.30
CA LYS A 608 7.51 18.80 8.94
C LYS A 608 8.36 19.89 8.28
N SER A 609 8.95 20.76 9.11
CA SER A 609 9.85 21.85 8.70
C SER A 609 9.21 22.86 7.73
N PRO A 610 8.30 23.74 8.23
CA PRO A 610 7.83 24.87 7.45
C PRO A 610 9.04 25.67 6.97
N SER A 611 9.21 25.80 5.67
CA SER A 611 10.13 26.78 5.10
C SER A 611 9.73 28.20 5.55
N THR A 612 10.63 29.17 5.44
CA THR A 612 10.32 30.59 5.75
C THR A 612 9.14 31.16 4.94
N THR A 613 8.67 30.47 3.90
CA THR A 613 7.65 30.94 2.95
C THR A 613 6.47 29.98 2.72
N GLY A 614 6.33 28.86 3.46
CA GLY A 614 5.33 27.85 3.07
C GLY A 614 5.46 26.47 3.72
N ALA A 615 4.60 25.54 3.29
CA ALA A 615 4.64 24.12 3.69
C ALA A 615 5.99 23.49 3.37
N GLY A 616 6.40 22.47 4.14
CA GLY A 616 7.54 21.64 3.77
C GLY A 616 7.23 20.88 2.48
N SER A 617 8.22 20.74 1.59
CA SER A 617 8.14 19.94 0.37
C SER A 617 9.26 18.90 0.39
N GLU A 618 8.93 17.63 0.11
CA GLU A 618 9.93 16.59 -0.11
C GLU A 618 10.44 16.54 -1.57
N GLY A 619 10.05 17.53 -2.39
CA GLY A 619 10.31 17.60 -3.83
C GLY A 619 9.50 16.58 -4.64
N ALA A 620 9.62 16.66 -5.97
CA ALA A 620 8.89 15.80 -6.89
C ALA A 620 8.95 14.31 -6.49
N LEU A 621 7.79 13.66 -6.43
CA LEU A 621 7.61 12.24 -6.13
C LEU A 621 8.23 11.80 -4.79
N THR A 622 8.44 12.71 -3.85
CA THR A 622 9.21 12.51 -2.59
C THR A 622 10.67 12.13 -2.79
N LYS A 623 11.23 12.44 -3.97
CA LYS A 623 12.58 12.10 -4.39
C LYS A 623 13.54 13.29 -4.36
N GLY A 624 13.14 14.46 -3.87
CA GLY A 624 14.02 15.64 -3.78
C GLY A 624 15.41 15.34 -3.20
N PRO A 625 15.52 14.64 -2.05
CA PRO A 625 16.83 14.27 -1.48
C PRO A 625 17.56 13.12 -2.20
N PHE A 626 16.89 12.45 -3.14
CA PHE A 626 17.31 11.18 -3.75
C PHE A 626 17.34 11.24 -5.29
N ASN A 627 17.32 12.43 -5.88
CA ASN A 627 17.43 12.64 -7.31
C ASN A 627 18.60 13.58 -7.59
N ALA A 628 19.60 13.08 -8.33
CA ALA A 628 20.76 13.87 -8.74
C ALA A 628 20.57 14.54 -10.11
N LEU A 629 19.43 14.40 -10.76
CA LEU A 629 19.10 14.99 -12.06
C LEU A 629 18.01 16.07 -11.91
N ARG A 630 17.69 16.76 -13.01
CA ARG A 630 16.50 17.61 -13.05
C ARG A 630 15.25 16.73 -12.80
N PRO A 631 14.33 17.13 -11.91
CA PRO A 631 13.19 16.29 -11.54
C PRO A 631 12.20 16.02 -12.69
N THR A 632 12.25 16.81 -13.76
CA THR A 632 11.38 16.67 -14.93
C THR A 632 11.50 15.33 -15.63
N ALA A 633 12.68 14.70 -15.62
CA ALA A 633 12.86 13.37 -16.23
C ALA A 633 12.03 12.30 -15.49
N ASP A 634 12.03 12.33 -14.16
CA ASP A 634 11.18 11.47 -13.33
C ASP A 634 9.69 11.78 -13.54
N LEU A 635 9.32 13.06 -13.56
CA LEU A 635 7.93 13.49 -13.71
C LEU A 635 7.35 13.11 -15.07
N ASN A 636 8.12 13.30 -16.16
CA ASN A 636 7.71 12.89 -17.50
C ASN A 636 7.47 11.38 -17.56
N ALA A 637 8.38 10.58 -17.02
CA ALA A 637 8.25 9.13 -16.99
C ALA A 637 7.02 8.69 -16.18
N ALA A 638 6.83 9.24 -14.98
CA ALA A 638 5.69 8.96 -14.12
C ALA A 638 4.36 9.32 -14.79
N LEU A 639 4.26 10.49 -15.45
CA LEU A 639 3.04 10.90 -16.14
C LEU A 639 2.70 9.94 -17.29
N VAL A 640 3.69 9.65 -18.15
CA VAL A 640 3.50 8.71 -19.26
C VAL A 640 3.10 7.33 -18.72
N SER A 641 3.70 6.89 -17.63
CA SER A 641 3.37 5.63 -16.95
C SER A 641 1.90 5.57 -16.54
N MET A 642 1.39 6.61 -15.88
CA MET A 642 -0.01 6.68 -15.45
C MET A 642 -0.98 6.78 -16.63
N ILE A 643 -0.67 7.58 -17.67
CA ILE A 643 -1.52 7.69 -18.86
C ILE A 643 -1.61 6.36 -19.61
N LEU A 644 -0.48 5.66 -19.81
CA LEU A 644 -0.46 4.41 -20.58
C LEU A 644 -1.15 3.25 -19.86
N THR A 645 -1.00 3.20 -18.54
CA THR A 645 -1.59 2.13 -17.71
C THR A 645 -3.05 2.38 -17.36
N GLY A 646 -3.52 3.63 -17.43
CA GLY A 646 -4.86 4.01 -17.00
C GLY A 646 -5.09 3.80 -15.51
N LEU A 647 -4.02 3.75 -14.70
CA LEU A 647 -4.12 3.59 -13.26
C LEU A 647 -4.57 4.89 -12.59
N ASP A 648 -5.72 4.84 -11.93
CA ASP A 648 -6.30 5.97 -11.21
C ASP A 648 -5.55 6.27 -9.90
N GLY A 649 -5.24 7.55 -9.67
CA GLY A 649 -4.52 8.02 -8.49
C GLY A 649 -5.46 8.35 -7.33
N PHE A 650 -5.42 7.51 -6.29
CA PHE A 650 -6.07 7.79 -5.01
C PHE A 650 -5.04 8.18 -3.95
N SER A 651 -5.45 9.03 -3.01
CA SER A 651 -4.67 9.38 -1.83
C SER A 651 -5.40 9.07 -0.53
N THR A 652 -4.66 8.59 0.47
CA THR A 652 -5.18 8.19 1.79
C THR A 652 -4.61 9.09 2.87
N ALA A 653 -5.45 9.58 3.78
CA ALA A 653 -5.03 10.40 4.90
C ALA A 653 -4.25 9.58 5.96
N ALA A 654 -3.20 10.17 6.52
CA ALA A 654 -2.51 9.72 7.72
C ALA A 654 -2.27 10.92 8.66
N GLY A 655 -2.14 10.67 9.95
CA GLY A 655 -2.09 11.68 11.00
C GLY A 655 -3.49 12.13 11.41
N HIS A 656 -4.09 13.05 10.64
CA HIS A 656 -5.37 13.69 10.96
C HIS A 656 -6.32 13.77 9.76
N VAL A 657 -7.62 13.87 10.05
CA VAL A 657 -8.66 14.31 9.09
C VAL A 657 -9.41 15.47 9.73
N GLY A 658 -9.29 16.65 9.15
CA GLY A 658 -9.63 17.90 9.81
C GLY A 658 -8.75 18.17 11.04
N PRO A 659 -8.92 19.33 11.70
CA PRO A 659 -8.08 19.71 12.83
C PRO A 659 -8.36 18.89 14.11
N LYS A 660 -9.51 18.23 14.23
CA LYS A 660 -9.96 17.62 15.49
C LYS A 660 -9.75 16.11 15.57
N VAL A 661 -9.82 15.39 14.45
CA VAL A 661 -9.84 13.92 14.48
C VAL A 661 -8.48 13.33 14.08
N GLN A 662 -7.86 12.63 15.02
CA GLN A 662 -6.58 11.94 14.84
C GLN A 662 -6.80 10.47 14.43
N PHE A 663 -6.02 10.00 13.46
CA PHE A 663 -6.04 8.63 12.93
C PHE A 663 -4.68 7.93 12.93
N ASP A 664 -3.57 8.66 13.11
CA ASP A 664 -2.22 8.15 12.89
C ASP A 664 -2.10 7.37 11.56
N HIS A 665 -2.00 6.05 11.60
CA HIS A 665 -1.90 5.19 10.42
C HIS A 665 -3.12 4.27 10.20
N ASP A 666 -4.19 4.41 10.99
CA ASP A 666 -5.34 3.49 10.97
C ASP A 666 -6.02 3.45 9.60
N ILE A 667 -6.20 4.61 8.95
CA ILE A 667 -6.73 4.70 7.58
C ILE A 667 -5.78 4.00 6.59
N SER A 668 -4.46 4.22 6.72
CA SER A 668 -3.45 3.62 5.83
C SER A 668 -3.44 2.09 5.90
N LEU A 669 -3.72 1.52 7.07
CA LEU A 669 -3.81 0.06 7.28
C LEU A 669 -5.14 -0.52 6.77
N LEU A 670 -6.24 0.25 6.90
CA LEU A 670 -7.58 -0.15 6.53
C LEU A 670 -7.82 -0.14 5.01
N VAL A 671 -7.31 0.85 4.28
CA VAL A 671 -7.63 1.01 2.84
C VAL A 671 -7.33 -0.24 2.00
N PRO A 672 -6.20 -0.94 2.15
CA PRO A 672 -5.94 -2.18 1.41
C PRO A 672 -6.97 -3.29 1.67
N GLU A 673 -7.55 -3.32 2.88
CA GLU A 673 -8.61 -4.28 3.24
C GLU A 673 -9.92 -3.99 2.51
N ILE A 674 -10.22 -2.71 2.28
CA ILE A 674 -11.38 -2.31 1.47
C ILE A 674 -11.08 -2.61 0.00
N TRP A 675 -9.94 -2.17 -0.50
CA TRP A 675 -9.59 -2.22 -1.92
C TRP A 675 -9.53 -3.64 -2.48
N CYS A 676 -8.96 -4.60 -1.73
CA CYS A 676 -8.87 -6.00 -2.17
C CYS A 676 -10.22 -6.72 -2.23
N ARG A 677 -11.26 -6.09 -1.66
CA ARG A 677 -12.63 -6.59 -1.67
C ARG A 677 -13.48 -5.91 -2.74
N LEU A 678 -12.94 -4.99 -3.54
CA LEU A 678 -13.63 -4.32 -4.65
C LEU A 678 -13.33 -5.04 -5.97
N SER A 679 -14.35 -5.21 -6.81
CA SER A 679 -14.14 -5.67 -8.20
C SER A 679 -13.43 -4.61 -9.04
N THR A 680 -12.97 -4.97 -10.25
CA THR A 680 -12.38 -4.00 -11.19
C THR A 680 -13.33 -2.82 -11.47
N ARG A 681 -14.61 -3.10 -11.75
CA ARG A 681 -15.63 -2.05 -11.97
C ARG A 681 -15.83 -1.16 -10.75
N GLU A 682 -15.85 -1.75 -9.56
CA GLU A 682 -16.06 -1.00 -8.31
C GLU A 682 -14.87 -0.12 -7.92
N ARG A 683 -13.69 -0.33 -8.52
CA ARG A 683 -12.50 0.51 -8.33
C ARG A 683 -12.40 1.65 -9.34
N ASN A 684 -13.21 1.63 -10.40
CA ASN A 684 -13.18 2.65 -11.43
C ASN A 684 -13.82 3.96 -10.92
N PRO A 685 -13.10 5.09 -10.90
CA PRO A 685 -13.61 6.34 -10.35
C PRO A 685 -14.73 6.96 -11.19
N ALA A 686 -14.73 6.81 -12.52
CA ALA A 686 -15.84 7.30 -13.35
C ALA A 686 -17.15 6.61 -12.96
N TRP A 687 -17.10 5.29 -12.71
CA TRP A 687 -18.24 4.55 -12.17
C TRP A 687 -18.56 4.98 -10.72
N MET A 688 -17.56 5.21 -9.87
CA MET A 688 -17.81 5.73 -8.52
C MET A 688 -18.50 7.11 -8.51
N ILE A 689 -18.10 8.02 -9.40
CA ILE A 689 -18.71 9.35 -9.56
C ILE A 689 -20.15 9.21 -10.05
N GLN A 690 -20.39 8.39 -11.08
CA GLN A 690 -21.74 8.08 -11.58
C GLN A 690 -22.65 7.55 -10.46
N GLU A 691 -22.11 6.69 -9.61
CA GLU A 691 -22.79 6.10 -8.46
C GLU A 691 -22.77 7.00 -7.21
N ARG A 692 -22.32 8.26 -7.31
CA ARG A 692 -22.25 9.21 -6.17
C ARG A 692 -21.49 8.66 -4.95
N LEU A 693 -20.54 7.75 -5.19
CA LEU A 693 -19.61 7.21 -4.20
C LEU A 693 -18.42 8.16 -4.02
N LEU A 694 -18.15 9.00 -5.03
CA LEU A 694 -17.23 10.13 -4.98
C LEU A 694 -18.01 11.43 -5.23
N GLU A 695 -17.63 12.50 -4.53
CA GLU A 695 -18.12 13.86 -4.79
C GLU A 695 -16.94 14.82 -5.04
N PRO A 696 -17.06 15.79 -5.97
CA PRO A 696 -16.03 16.80 -6.19
C PRO A 696 -15.97 17.79 -5.03
N VAL A 697 -14.77 18.15 -4.58
CA VAL A 697 -14.57 19.26 -3.65
C VAL A 697 -14.84 20.56 -4.39
N GLN A 698 -15.74 21.41 -3.88
CA GLN A 698 -16.10 22.67 -4.53
C GLN A 698 -15.17 23.79 -4.10
N ASP A 699 -14.99 24.78 -4.98
CA ASP A 699 -14.35 26.04 -4.61
C ASP A 699 -15.15 26.75 -3.51
N ILE A 700 -14.44 27.52 -2.68
CA ILE A 700 -15.04 28.27 -1.59
C ILE A 700 -14.96 29.75 -1.92
N GLU A 701 -16.11 30.42 -2.00
CA GLU A 701 -16.21 31.87 -2.09
C GLU A 701 -16.18 32.45 -0.66
N LEU A 702 -15.21 33.32 -0.39
CA LEU A 702 -15.09 34.03 0.88
C LEU A 702 -16.00 35.27 0.88
N ASP A 703 -16.34 35.79 2.07
CA ASP A 703 -17.20 36.97 2.23
C ASP A 703 -16.70 38.22 1.49
N ASP A 704 -15.40 38.29 1.17
CA ASP A 704 -14.77 39.39 0.42
C ASP A 704 -14.71 39.17 -1.11
N GLY A 705 -15.34 38.10 -1.60
CA GLY A 705 -15.42 37.73 -3.02
C GLY A 705 -14.19 36.99 -3.56
N ARG A 706 -13.18 36.70 -2.72
CA ARG A 706 -12.05 35.84 -3.13
C ARG A 706 -12.48 34.38 -3.24
N ILE A 707 -11.99 33.70 -4.26
CA ILE A 707 -12.25 32.27 -4.49
C ILE A 707 -11.04 31.45 -4.05
N VAL A 708 -11.28 30.48 -3.17
CA VAL A 708 -10.29 29.50 -2.75
C VAL A 708 -10.48 28.23 -3.60
N PRO A 709 -9.47 27.83 -4.40
CA PRO A 709 -9.62 26.80 -5.42
C PRO A 709 -9.55 25.37 -4.83
N ALA A 710 -10.44 25.05 -3.89
CA ALA A 710 -10.48 23.75 -3.21
C ALA A 710 -10.81 22.58 -4.16
N ARG A 711 -11.33 22.86 -5.36
CA ARG A 711 -11.43 21.88 -6.45
C ARG A 711 -10.13 21.13 -6.77
N ARG A 712 -8.97 21.74 -6.52
CA ARG A 712 -7.66 21.12 -6.76
C ARG A 712 -7.35 19.95 -5.81
N LEU A 713 -8.18 19.76 -4.77
CA LEU A 713 -8.17 18.55 -3.94
C LEU A 713 -8.85 17.35 -4.62
N GLY A 714 -9.47 17.54 -5.79
CA GLY A 714 -10.14 16.51 -6.58
C GLY A 714 -11.49 16.09 -6.01
N TYR A 715 -11.70 14.78 -5.95
CA TYR A 715 -12.90 14.15 -5.44
C TYR A 715 -12.61 13.44 -4.12
N ARG A 716 -13.65 13.22 -3.33
CA ARG A 716 -13.55 12.57 -2.03
C ARG A 716 -14.65 11.52 -1.84
N ILE A 717 -14.38 10.49 -1.04
CA ILE A 717 -15.40 9.47 -0.74
C ILE A 717 -16.60 10.04 0.01
N THR A 718 -17.79 9.51 -0.26
CA THR A 718 -19.06 9.91 0.38
C THR A 718 -19.52 8.90 1.43
N SER A 719 -20.55 9.25 2.20
CA SER A 719 -21.23 8.31 3.10
C SER A 719 -21.80 7.08 2.36
N ARG A 720 -22.16 7.23 1.08
CA ARG A 720 -22.60 6.12 0.22
C ARG A 720 -21.45 5.13 -0.04
N PHE A 721 -20.23 5.62 -0.24
CA PHE A 721 -19.03 4.77 -0.35
C PHE A 721 -18.82 3.97 0.93
N VAL A 722 -18.85 4.65 2.08
CA VAL A 722 -18.68 4.04 3.40
C VAL A 722 -19.74 2.95 3.59
N ASN A 723 -21.03 3.26 3.49
CA ASN A 723 -22.10 2.28 3.70
C ASN A 723 -22.01 1.09 2.72
N ARG A 724 -21.61 1.30 1.46
CA ARG A 724 -21.53 0.25 0.44
C ARG A 724 -20.31 -0.65 0.60
N TYR A 725 -19.14 -0.10 0.91
CA TYR A 725 -17.88 -0.83 0.88
C TYR A 725 -17.29 -1.11 2.24
N PHE A 726 -17.46 -0.22 3.21
CA PHE A 726 -17.03 -0.49 4.58
C PHE A 726 -17.91 -1.56 5.21
N GLY A 727 -19.15 -1.76 4.74
CA GLY A 727 -19.98 -2.91 5.11
C GLY A 727 -19.42 -4.28 4.65
N ARG A 728 -18.28 -4.32 3.93
CA ARG A 728 -17.50 -5.54 3.66
C ARG A 728 -16.54 -5.89 4.79
N VAL A 729 -16.33 -4.97 5.74
CA VAL A 729 -15.40 -5.09 6.87
C VAL A 729 -16.12 -4.89 8.20
N PHE A 730 -16.95 -3.86 8.33
CA PHE A 730 -17.60 -3.45 9.57
C PHE A 730 -19.07 -3.86 9.62
N ASP A 731 -19.57 -4.06 10.84
CA ASP A 731 -20.99 -4.28 11.12
C ASP A 731 -21.80 -2.98 11.03
N ASN A 732 -21.26 -1.88 11.56
CA ASN A 732 -21.85 -0.55 11.46
C ASN A 732 -20.89 0.36 10.68
N PRO A 733 -20.90 0.32 9.34
CA PRO A 733 -19.95 1.08 8.54
C PRO A 733 -20.12 2.60 8.67
N GLY A 734 -21.35 3.09 8.82
CA GLY A 734 -21.65 4.53 8.87
C GLY A 734 -21.09 5.25 10.10
N SER A 735 -20.85 4.54 11.20
CA SER A 735 -20.26 5.14 12.41
C SER A 735 -18.73 5.26 12.36
N VAL A 736 -18.07 4.58 11.42
CA VAL A 736 -16.61 4.61 11.28
C VAL A 736 -16.15 6.02 10.90
N PHE A 737 -16.76 6.58 9.84
CA PHE A 737 -16.53 7.94 9.37
C PHE A 737 -17.85 8.70 9.33
N ASP A 738 -18.03 9.59 10.31
CA ASP A 738 -19.16 10.52 10.34
C ASP A 738 -19.00 11.65 9.31
N GLU A 739 -20.03 12.51 9.22
CA GLU A 739 -20.04 13.63 8.28
C GLU A 739 -18.87 14.60 8.51
N ALA A 740 -18.46 14.83 9.77
CA ALA A 740 -17.35 15.74 10.07
C ALA A 740 -15.99 15.17 9.65
N ILE A 741 -15.85 13.85 9.56
CA ILE A 741 -14.68 13.18 8.98
C ILE A 741 -14.74 13.20 7.45
N LEU A 742 -15.92 12.94 6.87
CA LEU A 742 -16.10 12.92 5.41
C LEU A 742 -16.00 14.31 4.78
N ARG A 743 -16.39 15.34 5.54
CA ARG A 743 -16.39 16.77 5.19
C ARG A 743 -15.60 17.56 6.23
N PRO A 744 -14.25 17.49 6.24
CA PRO A 744 -13.42 18.09 7.28
C PRO A 744 -13.59 19.62 7.42
N GLU A 745 -14.10 20.31 6.40
CA GLU A 745 -14.49 21.72 6.45
C GLU A 745 -15.57 22.01 7.51
N THR A 746 -16.40 21.03 7.89
CA THR A 746 -17.42 21.23 8.93
C THR A 746 -16.85 21.17 10.34
N GLN A 747 -15.60 20.72 10.50
CA GLN A 747 -14.93 20.75 11.81
C GLN A 747 -14.48 22.16 12.18
N ASP A 748 -13.95 22.90 11.20
CA ASP A 748 -13.42 24.26 11.29
C ASP A 748 -13.19 24.80 9.87
N LEU A 749 -14.05 25.71 9.41
CA LEU A 749 -14.00 26.24 8.06
C LEU A 749 -12.77 27.14 7.83
N ASP A 750 -12.36 27.92 8.84
CA ASP A 750 -11.23 28.84 8.72
C ASP A 750 -9.91 28.05 8.59
N ALA A 751 -9.73 27.01 9.40
CA ALA A 751 -8.57 26.13 9.31
C ALA A 751 -8.53 25.34 7.99
N PHE A 752 -9.71 25.00 7.43
CA PHE A 752 -9.81 24.36 6.13
C PHE A 752 -9.41 25.32 5.01
N VAL A 753 -9.99 26.53 4.99
CA VAL A 753 -9.68 27.58 4.02
C VAL A 753 -8.20 27.95 4.04
N ASP A 754 -7.62 28.19 5.22
CA ASP A 754 -6.20 28.47 5.38
C ASP A 754 -5.33 27.32 4.86
N GLY A 755 -5.71 26.08 5.16
CA GLY A 755 -4.97 24.90 4.69
C GLY A 755 -4.99 24.74 3.17
N VAL A 756 -6.11 25.02 2.51
CA VAL A 756 -6.18 24.99 1.03
C VAL A 756 -5.33 26.09 0.43
N GLN A 757 -5.41 27.32 0.96
CA GLN A 757 -4.56 28.43 0.53
C GLN A 757 -3.08 28.09 0.70
N TYR A 758 -2.71 27.45 1.81
CA TYR A 758 -1.34 27.02 2.07
C TYR A 758 -0.81 26.01 1.04
N ILE A 759 -1.66 25.09 0.58
CA ILE A 759 -1.32 24.17 -0.52
C ILE A 759 -1.12 24.96 -1.82
N MET A 760 -1.98 25.94 -2.12
CA MET A 760 -1.85 26.76 -3.34
C MET A 760 -0.59 27.63 -3.35
N GLU A 761 -0.24 28.25 -2.22
CA GLU A 761 1.02 28.98 -2.06
C GLU A 761 2.23 28.07 -2.29
N ALA A 762 2.16 26.82 -1.81
CA ALA A 762 3.20 25.84 -2.04
C ALA A 762 3.29 25.41 -3.51
N TYR A 763 2.15 25.24 -4.19
CA TYR A 763 2.10 24.97 -5.64
C TYR A 763 2.73 26.11 -6.42
N GLU A 764 2.37 27.36 -6.13
CA GLU A 764 2.94 28.54 -6.77
C GLU A 764 4.46 28.58 -6.61
N ARG A 765 4.93 28.45 -5.37
CA ARG A 765 6.35 28.50 -5.07
C ARG A 765 7.13 27.40 -5.78
N VAL A 766 6.64 26.16 -5.73
CA VAL A 766 7.31 25.03 -6.38
C VAL A 766 7.27 25.19 -7.90
N GLY A 767 6.13 25.59 -8.48
CA GLY A 767 6.01 25.86 -9.92
C GLY A 767 6.99 26.92 -10.40
N ARG A 768 7.13 28.03 -9.66
CA ARG A 768 8.10 29.11 -9.96
C ARG A 768 9.55 28.59 -9.98
N GLN A 769 9.91 27.65 -9.11
CA GLN A 769 11.28 27.10 -9.09
C GLN A 769 11.66 26.43 -10.42
N TYR A 770 10.74 25.70 -11.06
CA TYR A 770 10.98 25.09 -12.38
C TYR A 770 11.12 26.12 -13.50
N LEU A 771 10.47 27.28 -13.37
CA LEU A 771 10.61 28.39 -14.30
C LEU A 771 11.95 29.10 -14.12
N GLU A 772 12.33 29.36 -12.86
CA GLU A 772 13.55 30.09 -12.49
C GLU A 772 14.84 29.33 -12.85
N ASP A 773 14.85 28.00 -12.72
CA ASP A 773 16.02 27.18 -13.08
C ASP A 773 16.00 26.67 -14.53
N GLY A 774 14.97 27.04 -15.30
CA GLY A 774 14.77 26.68 -16.70
C GLY A 774 14.45 25.19 -16.93
N SER A 775 14.22 24.40 -15.88
CA SER A 775 13.89 22.98 -16.03
C SER A 775 12.49 22.75 -16.62
N VAL A 776 11.61 23.76 -16.61
CA VAL A 776 10.31 23.73 -17.30
C VAL A 776 10.42 23.37 -18.78
N ASP A 777 11.53 23.70 -19.44
CA ASP A 777 11.73 23.38 -20.87
C ASP A 777 12.03 21.90 -21.14
N ASP A 778 12.37 21.14 -20.09
CA ASP A 778 12.52 19.68 -20.16
C ASP A 778 11.19 18.96 -19.85
N ALA A 779 10.17 19.67 -19.36
CA ALA A 779 8.87 19.09 -19.06
C ALA A 779 8.10 18.77 -20.35
N CYS A 780 7.46 17.60 -20.40
CA CYS A 780 6.53 17.28 -21.49
C CYS A 780 5.36 18.29 -21.51
N PRO A 781 4.69 18.49 -22.66
CA PRO A 781 3.68 19.54 -22.81
C PRO A 781 2.60 19.60 -21.72
N PRO A 782 2.00 18.48 -21.26
CA PRO A 782 1.02 18.53 -20.17
C PRO A 782 1.59 19.07 -18.86
N LEU A 783 2.82 18.67 -18.50
CA LEU A 783 3.49 19.14 -17.29
C LEU A 783 3.99 20.58 -17.41
N LYS A 784 4.42 21.00 -18.61
CA LYS A 784 4.78 22.39 -18.86
C LYS A 784 3.58 23.31 -18.61
N ALA A 785 2.42 22.98 -19.19
CA ALA A 785 1.19 23.70 -18.93
C ALA A 785 0.84 23.72 -17.44
N LEU A 786 0.94 22.56 -16.77
CA LEU A 786 0.65 22.44 -15.34
C LEU A 786 1.57 23.28 -14.45
N LEU A 787 2.87 23.32 -14.74
CA LEU A 787 3.85 24.13 -14.00
C LEU A 787 3.56 25.64 -14.14
N HIS A 788 3.12 26.08 -15.32
CA HIS A 788 2.65 27.47 -15.51
C HIS A 788 1.36 27.74 -14.73
N ILE A 789 0.36 26.84 -14.79
CA ILE A 789 -0.89 26.96 -14.02
C ILE A 789 -0.59 27.02 -12.51
N MET A 790 0.36 26.23 -12.02
CA MET A 790 0.79 26.30 -10.62
C MET A 790 1.42 27.66 -10.30
N ALA A 791 2.35 28.14 -11.14
CA ALA A 791 3.14 29.35 -10.87
C ALA A 791 2.40 30.68 -11.12
N HIS A 792 1.44 30.71 -12.03
CA HIS A 792 0.79 31.94 -12.51
C HIS A 792 -0.73 31.91 -12.38
N GLY A 793 -1.32 30.74 -12.13
CA GLY A 793 -2.77 30.53 -12.10
C GLY A 793 -3.35 30.03 -13.43
N ASP A 794 -2.65 30.27 -14.55
CA ASP A 794 -3.08 29.88 -15.88
C ASP A 794 -1.90 29.48 -16.81
N TYR A 795 -2.24 28.86 -17.93
CA TYR A 795 -1.38 28.66 -19.09
C TYR A 795 -2.15 29.09 -20.33
N GLU A 796 -1.70 30.16 -20.99
CA GLU A 796 -2.38 30.75 -22.16
C GLU A 796 -3.84 31.15 -21.88
N GLY A 797 -4.14 31.68 -20.68
CA GLY A 797 -5.50 32.05 -20.28
C GLY A 797 -6.36 30.88 -19.78
N LYS A 798 -5.81 29.67 -19.68
CA LYS A 798 -6.53 28.44 -19.31
C LYS A 798 -6.05 27.91 -17.97
N ASP A 799 -6.97 27.46 -17.13
CA ASP A 799 -6.64 26.75 -15.89
C ASP A 799 -6.73 25.23 -16.07
N GLU A 800 -6.55 24.48 -14.99
CA GLU A 800 -6.57 23.02 -15.04
C GLU A 800 -7.92 22.41 -15.45
N ARG A 801 -9.02 23.15 -15.45
CA ARG A 801 -10.35 22.64 -15.83
C ARG A 801 -10.60 22.72 -17.33
N ASP A 802 -9.83 23.54 -18.03
CA ASP A 802 -10.05 23.77 -19.45
C ASP A 802 -9.97 22.45 -20.24
N PRO A 803 -10.95 22.14 -21.12
CA PRO A 803 -10.95 20.91 -21.89
C PRO A 803 -9.68 20.67 -22.70
N GLU A 804 -9.03 21.72 -23.21
CA GLU A 804 -7.79 21.60 -23.95
C GLU A 804 -6.63 21.17 -23.06
N ILE A 805 -6.57 21.68 -21.82
CA ILE A 805 -5.59 21.24 -20.82
C ILE A 805 -5.86 19.77 -20.44
N ARG A 806 -7.11 19.40 -20.15
CA ARG A 806 -7.51 18.03 -19.81
C ARG A 806 -7.17 17.04 -20.93
N GLN A 807 -7.38 17.42 -22.18
CA GLN A 807 -7.09 16.58 -23.35
C GLN A 807 -5.62 16.16 -23.41
N MET A 808 -4.68 17.02 -22.97
CA MET A 808 -3.23 16.70 -22.97
C MET A 808 -2.88 15.49 -22.09
N PHE A 809 -3.71 15.16 -21.11
CA PHE A 809 -3.51 14.05 -20.17
C PHE A 809 -4.18 12.75 -20.63
N THR A 810 -4.79 12.73 -21.82
CA THR A 810 -5.45 11.53 -22.37
C THR A 810 -4.45 10.62 -23.08
N ARG A 811 -4.77 9.33 -23.11
CA ARG A 811 -3.94 8.33 -23.80
C ARG A 811 -3.91 8.57 -25.31
N GLU A 812 -5.05 8.93 -25.89
CA GLU A 812 -5.19 9.22 -27.31
C GLU A 812 -4.27 10.39 -27.71
N ALA A 813 -4.27 11.48 -26.93
CA ALA A 813 -3.39 12.62 -27.17
C ALA A 813 -1.92 12.25 -27.01
N LEU A 814 -1.57 11.46 -25.98
CA LEU A 814 -0.21 10.98 -25.78
C LEU A 814 0.30 10.18 -26.99
N LEU A 815 -0.44 9.16 -27.43
CA LEU A 815 -0.03 8.27 -28.51
C LEU A 815 0.11 8.99 -29.85
N ALA A 816 -0.76 9.97 -30.11
CA ALA A 816 -0.72 10.79 -31.32
C ALA A 816 0.38 11.87 -31.31
N SER A 817 1.00 12.14 -30.16
CA SER A 817 1.90 13.28 -30.00
C SER A 817 3.32 13.04 -30.53
N ASP A 818 3.90 14.07 -31.15
CA ASP A 818 5.29 14.04 -31.61
C ASP A 818 6.31 13.88 -30.48
N TRP A 819 6.01 14.43 -29.30
CA TRP A 819 6.92 14.34 -28.15
C TRP A 819 7.01 12.92 -27.60
N TYR A 820 5.91 12.16 -27.58
CA TYR A 820 5.96 10.75 -27.22
C TYR A 820 6.73 9.92 -28.25
N GLN A 821 6.48 10.15 -29.54
CA GLN A 821 7.25 9.50 -30.62
C GLN A 821 8.75 9.81 -30.52
N GLN A 822 9.11 11.04 -30.12
CA GLN A 822 10.50 11.41 -29.86
C GLN A 822 11.10 10.66 -28.67
N ARG A 823 10.32 10.39 -27.61
CA ARG A 823 10.77 9.56 -26.48
C ARG A 823 11.06 8.12 -26.90
N LEU A 824 10.23 7.54 -27.77
CA LEU A 824 10.46 6.18 -28.30
C LEU A 824 11.72 6.11 -29.17
N ARG A 825 11.91 7.10 -30.05
CA ARG A 825 13.15 7.25 -30.85
C ARG A 825 14.39 7.38 -29.97
N THR A 826 14.30 8.18 -28.91
CA THR A 826 15.40 8.36 -27.96
C THR A 826 15.73 7.05 -27.24
N LYS A 827 14.72 6.26 -26.86
CA LYS A 827 14.91 4.94 -26.25
C LYS A 827 15.61 3.98 -27.20
N GLN A 828 15.15 3.88 -28.45
CA GLN A 828 15.80 3.06 -29.47
C GLN A 828 17.28 3.44 -29.67
N GLN A 829 17.58 4.74 -29.78
CA GLN A 829 18.97 5.20 -29.92
C GLN A 829 19.85 4.79 -28.74
N ARG A 830 19.32 4.87 -27.51
CA ARG A 830 20.03 4.42 -26.30
C ARG A 830 20.27 2.91 -26.30
N ASP A 831 19.32 2.12 -26.77
CA ASP A 831 19.48 0.67 -26.89
C ASP A 831 20.53 0.29 -27.93
N ILE A 832 20.50 0.93 -29.11
CA ILE A 832 21.51 0.74 -30.15
C ILE A 832 22.91 1.06 -29.58
N ALA A 833 23.06 2.19 -28.88
CA ALA A 833 24.32 2.57 -28.27
C ALA A 833 24.77 1.57 -27.19
N LEU A 834 23.86 1.09 -26.35
CA LEU A 834 24.17 0.12 -25.30
C LEU A 834 24.62 -1.23 -25.89
N TRP A 835 23.85 -1.79 -26.83
CA TRP A 835 24.18 -3.08 -27.44
C TRP A 835 25.44 -3.01 -28.32
N SER A 836 25.69 -1.87 -28.98
CA SER A 836 26.96 -1.64 -29.68
C SER A 836 28.15 -1.68 -28.72
N ARG A 837 28.03 -1.07 -27.53
CA ARG A 837 29.07 -1.16 -26.50
C ARG A 837 29.26 -2.59 -25.99
N HIS A 838 28.20 -3.36 -25.81
CA HIS A 838 28.30 -4.77 -25.41
C HIS A 838 29.06 -5.61 -26.44
N VAL A 839 28.73 -5.47 -27.73
CA VAL A 839 29.44 -6.14 -28.83
C VAL A 839 30.92 -5.75 -28.81
N ALA A 840 31.23 -4.45 -28.80
CA ALA A 840 32.60 -3.97 -28.81
C ALA A 840 33.41 -4.43 -27.59
N ALA A 841 32.81 -4.43 -26.39
CA ALA A 841 33.50 -4.82 -25.17
C ALA A 841 33.88 -6.32 -25.17
N VAL A 842 32.95 -7.19 -25.57
CA VAL A 842 33.21 -8.64 -25.60
C VAL A 842 34.19 -8.98 -26.73
N ASP A 843 34.04 -8.37 -27.91
CA ASP A 843 34.95 -8.58 -29.05
C ASP A 843 36.38 -8.14 -28.74
N ASN A 844 36.56 -6.93 -28.17
CA ASN A 844 37.87 -6.44 -27.73
C ASN A 844 38.49 -7.33 -26.65
N TYR A 845 37.69 -7.86 -25.72
CA TYR A 845 38.19 -8.76 -24.69
C TYR A 845 38.65 -10.11 -25.28
N LEU A 846 37.88 -10.68 -26.20
CA LEU A 846 38.25 -11.91 -26.93
C LEU A 846 39.53 -11.73 -27.76
N ALA A 847 39.70 -10.57 -28.40
CA ALA A 847 40.88 -10.25 -29.21
C ALA A 847 42.13 -9.98 -28.38
N SER A 848 41.99 -9.30 -27.24
CA SER A 848 43.12 -8.90 -26.39
C SER A 848 43.65 -10.01 -25.47
N GLN A 849 42.81 -11.01 -25.13
CA GLN A 849 43.18 -12.08 -24.20
C GLN A 849 43.54 -13.38 -24.95
N GLN A 850 44.84 -13.67 -25.02
CA GLN A 850 45.38 -14.81 -25.79
C GLN A 850 45.29 -16.15 -25.04
N SER A 851 45.23 -16.14 -23.70
CA SER A 851 45.28 -17.34 -22.85
C SER A 851 43.97 -17.57 -22.09
N LEU A 852 42.83 -17.40 -22.74
CA LEU A 852 41.54 -17.69 -22.13
C LEU A 852 41.30 -19.20 -22.04
N ASP A 853 40.78 -19.61 -20.89
CA ASP A 853 39.78 -20.67 -20.74
C ASP A 853 39.10 -21.13 -22.04
N PRO A 854 39.30 -22.33 -22.65
CA PRO A 854 38.49 -22.74 -23.80
C PRO A 854 36.99 -22.73 -23.51
N VAL A 855 36.56 -23.15 -22.32
CA VAL A 855 35.16 -23.14 -21.90
C VAL A 855 34.68 -21.70 -21.74
N PHE A 856 35.47 -20.85 -21.09
CA PHE A 856 35.12 -19.44 -20.91
C PHE A 856 35.09 -18.65 -22.24
N ARG A 857 36.02 -18.93 -23.16
CA ARG A 857 36.06 -18.34 -24.50
C ARG A 857 34.81 -18.71 -25.30
N ASN A 858 34.36 -19.97 -25.23
CA ASN A 858 33.12 -20.39 -25.87
C ASN A 858 31.91 -19.63 -25.28
N ALA A 859 31.81 -19.55 -23.95
CA ALA A 859 30.75 -18.79 -23.30
C ALA A 859 30.74 -17.29 -23.68
N LEU A 860 31.92 -16.66 -23.81
CA LEU A 860 32.02 -15.28 -24.30
C LEU A 860 31.61 -15.15 -25.77
N THR A 861 31.94 -16.13 -26.61
CA THR A 861 31.54 -16.15 -28.02
C THR A 861 30.02 -16.26 -28.16
N GLU A 862 29.36 -17.11 -27.36
CA GLU A 862 27.90 -17.21 -27.30
C GLU A 862 27.24 -15.90 -26.82
N ARG A 863 27.86 -15.23 -25.83
CA ARG A 863 27.41 -13.91 -25.36
C ARG A 863 27.56 -12.85 -26.45
N LEU A 864 28.65 -12.87 -27.23
CA LEU A 864 28.86 -11.97 -28.36
C LEU A 864 27.78 -12.16 -29.43
N GLN A 865 27.49 -13.41 -29.82
CA GLN A 865 26.41 -13.71 -30.77
C GLN A 865 25.05 -13.24 -30.26
N THR A 866 24.79 -13.38 -28.96
CA THR A 866 23.56 -12.88 -28.34
C THR A 866 23.49 -11.36 -28.39
N ALA A 867 24.59 -10.66 -28.06
CA ALA A 867 24.66 -9.21 -28.14
C ALA A 867 24.49 -8.69 -29.58
N GLN A 868 25.06 -9.36 -30.58
CA GLN A 868 24.89 -9.04 -32.00
C GLN A 868 23.43 -9.18 -32.45
N ARG A 869 22.75 -10.28 -32.08
CA ARG A 869 21.32 -10.46 -32.36
C ARG A 869 20.44 -9.39 -31.72
N GLN A 870 20.76 -9.00 -30.49
CA GLN A 870 20.05 -7.91 -29.81
C GLN A 870 20.30 -6.56 -30.48
N LEU A 871 21.55 -6.26 -30.87
CA LEU A 871 21.87 -5.05 -31.63
C LEU A 871 21.10 -4.99 -32.95
N GLU A 872 21.03 -6.11 -33.68
CA GLU A 872 20.22 -6.21 -34.91
C GLU A 872 18.74 -5.96 -34.64
N LEU A 873 18.18 -6.54 -33.57
CA LEU A 873 16.78 -6.35 -33.19
C LEU A 873 16.47 -4.88 -32.91
N VAL A 874 17.22 -4.24 -32.02
CA VAL A 874 16.94 -2.85 -31.60
C VAL A 874 17.22 -1.83 -32.71
N SER A 875 18.07 -2.18 -33.68
CA SER A 875 18.39 -1.32 -34.84
C SER A 875 17.32 -1.36 -35.94
N ARG A 876 16.35 -2.27 -35.87
CA ARG A 876 15.27 -2.38 -36.85
C ARG A 876 14.26 -1.23 -36.71
N PRO A 877 13.73 -0.67 -37.80
CA PRO A 877 12.65 0.31 -37.73
C PRO A 877 11.40 -0.20 -37.00
N GLU A 878 11.11 -1.50 -37.12
CA GLU A 878 9.95 -2.16 -36.49
C GLU A 878 10.03 -2.15 -34.96
N TYR A 879 11.23 -2.05 -34.38
CA TYR A 879 11.42 -1.98 -32.93
C TYR A 879 10.71 -0.77 -32.31
N LEU A 880 10.54 0.34 -33.05
CA LEU A 880 9.76 1.49 -32.58
C LEU A 880 8.29 1.14 -32.36
N GLN A 881 7.72 0.22 -33.14
CA GLN A 881 6.35 -0.24 -32.95
C GLN A 881 6.23 -1.11 -31.70
N GLU A 882 7.25 -1.93 -31.40
CA GLU A 882 7.31 -2.73 -30.17
C GLU A 882 7.43 -1.86 -28.91
N LEU A 883 7.99 -0.65 -29.03
CA LEU A 883 8.11 0.30 -27.93
C LEU A 883 6.82 1.09 -27.65
N ILE A 884 5.82 1.06 -28.54
CA ILE A 884 4.54 1.74 -28.31
C ILE A 884 3.86 1.11 -27.09
N GLY A 885 3.47 1.95 -26.12
CA GLY A 885 2.95 1.48 -24.83
C GLY A 885 4.02 1.34 -23.74
N THR A 886 5.28 1.69 -24.01
CA THR A 886 6.34 1.88 -23.00
C THR A 886 6.53 3.36 -22.67
N THR A 887 7.23 3.70 -21.58
CA THR A 887 7.44 5.10 -21.18
C THR A 887 8.47 5.87 -22.04
N GLY A 888 9.21 5.18 -22.90
CA GLY A 888 10.29 5.75 -23.70
C GLY A 888 11.44 6.31 -22.86
N ALA A 889 12.16 7.29 -23.41
CA ALA A 889 13.28 7.95 -22.75
C ALA A 889 13.26 9.46 -23.02
N ASP A 890 13.64 10.29 -22.02
CA ASP A 890 13.87 11.72 -22.24
C ASP A 890 15.18 11.98 -22.97
N ALA A 891 15.20 13.00 -23.83
CA ALA A 891 16.44 13.58 -24.34
C ALA A 891 17.07 14.44 -23.24
N ILE A 892 17.67 13.80 -22.23
CA ILE A 892 18.34 14.47 -21.10
C ILE A 892 19.46 15.35 -21.67
N LYS A 893 19.24 16.66 -21.71
CA LYS A 893 20.29 17.64 -22.03
C LYS A 893 21.08 17.91 -20.76
N THR A 894 22.41 17.92 -20.85
CA THR A 894 23.23 18.45 -19.77
C THR A 894 22.95 19.94 -19.62
N ALA A 895 22.77 20.39 -18.38
CA ALA A 895 22.72 21.82 -18.10
C ALA A 895 24.06 22.43 -18.52
N ASN A 896 24.01 23.34 -19.50
CA ASN A 896 25.16 24.20 -19.83
C ASN A 896 25.45 25.16 -18.69
#